data_AF-A0A369LUN0-F1
#
_entry.id   AF-A0A369LUN0-F1
#
_cell.length_a   1.000
_cell.length_b   1.000
_cell.length_c   1.000
_cell.angle_alpha   90.00
_cell.angle_beta   90.00
_cell.angle_gamma   90.00
#
_symmetry.space_group_name_H-M   'P 1'
#
loop_
_entity.id
_entity.type
_entity.pdbx_description
1 polymer ?
#
loop_
_entity_poly.entity_id
_entity_poly.type
_entity_poly.pdbx_seq_one_letter_code
_entity_poly.pdbx_strand_id
1 'polypeptide(L)'
;MPLTGFVPCPRTLETFCCRRGACPARRIESGNGSTTSKESDGMGDNEHGDKGKAPRNGRLTLAGTSANGRGPAGVSRRDFMKLSLVAGVGALCGPFLLPKSQALASGTIKARFMVGSDVHIPAYSSPAKLANALAWGSELSPKPQRVCLVGDIVDNGTTAQYEQLLSVVNAGPFALGSGADDSDFVFCQGNHETYNPGVANAPARFKQYLLQDANKLLSVKGVPVITLGPNTSGDNYYVANYDFLKQSLEAIEADSATYTPGSPILLLCHHSIYGTAYTSEEWNGRYGQGTGTDLTALMRKYPQIIHISGHSHATVEDARSIDQSLGFTCIQDSTLGAYFENERNVPHPMYDPSTGAGSSYPAYNGEASQCLVLDVMDDNTVEVARYNLYPLMNEERPYQIYEPWVIDVPGMVAASGAAAACAYLLTRTSNAAPALPMAGKVTVSGVESTAFTVSFPAFAAGSQSNLDMVHDYKIVLTPVNGSGEATGDPLERRVFSDYYRAGALRKENTKEPWSVKVTGLSGGTSYKVEVFAETSFADNGDKGVSSPLPAIVATTTAAPAAPEVILDIDYRTGSVADARGHEEKLYGGSLVEDDALIPDASVPVLEVDGNGGYGYLLDLSDYDYFVGQSTAECLFKMVDVNADQCVFSNQQSAGAGIEVEKGKVEYWFNASGGRVTPSASIAADEWVHVMATFGGGKVSLYVNGQLADSKNASGNMTVPSHTRYLVGSDMASNGEAEATYNCKAGTRIALARLYPRCFSAEEAAAAYEASKVMPSEETGTVTDEATGVTVAGVASSQSLVVVDTSASPKAELAENDKLIASFDVTLKASDGQDAQPIEPLTITLPVAAGWSGELAEVFVAHAQGDSETLPIAVADGDTVTLSDVERLSQFDVVMRNVDDGSGGDGGDGGDGGDGGDGGDGGGDGGDGGTGGTGGNGGTGGNGGTAGSGGTAGSGSGGKTLTPLVKTGDQSWLGAAAGVAGVAGAAALAAFAASRGEGTDEEA
;
A
#
# COMPACT_ATOMS: atom_id res chain seq x y z
N MET A 1 -1.60 -61.98 15.87
CA MET A 1 -0.42 -62.88 15.97
C MET A 1 -0.08 -63.38 14.56
N PRO A 2 1.19 -63.64 14.22
CA PRO A 2 2.42 -63.05 14.78
C PRO A 2 3.59 -62.77 13.76
N LEU A 3 4.71 -62.18 14.25
CA LEU A 3 6.06 -61.99 13.62
C LEU A 3 6.18 -60.89 12.51
N THR A 4 7.33 -60.29 12.09
CA THR A 4 8.71 -59.92 12.60
C THR A 4 9.38 -59.00 11.55
N GLY A 5 10.35 -58.09 11.79
CA GLY A 5 10.91 -57.48 13.02
C GLY A 5 12.43 -57.69 13.29
N PHE A 6 13.34 -56.74 12.98
CA PHE A 6 14.75 -56.72 13.49
C PHE A 6 15.42 -55.30 13.61
N VAL A 7 15.55 -54.80 14.86
CA VAL A 7 16.75 -54.25 15.62
C VAL A 7 17.99 -53.66 14.87
N PRO A 8 18.77 -52.63 15.36
CA PRO A 8 18.70 -51.65 16.49
C PRO A 8 18.70 -50.15 15.99
N CYS A 9 18.93 -49.00 16.69
CA CYS A 9 19.48 -48.53 18.01
C CYS A 9 21.04 -48.42 18.17
N PRO A 10 21.65 -47.60 19.11
CA PRO A 10 21.08 -46.68 20.15
C PRO A 10 21.83 -45.33 20.48
N ARG A 11 21.17 -44.44 21.27
CA ARG A 11 21.63 -43.67 22.48
C ARG A 11 20.70 -42.45 22.73
N THR A 12 19.77 -42.37 23.69
CA THR A 12 19.75 -42.44 25.19
C THR A 12 19.97 -41.08 25.90
N LEU A 13 19.42 -40.75 27.07
CA LEU A 13 18.15 -41.06 27.80
C LEU A 13 18.30 -40.48 29.25
N GLU A 14 17.24 -39.98 29.90
CA GLU A 14 16.85 -40.42 31.27
C GLU A 14 15.46 -39.88 31.67
N THR A 15 15.03 -39.97 32.95
CA THR A 15 13.60 -40.09 33.29
C THR A 15 13.22 -39.78 34.75
N PHE A 16 12.22 -38.90 34.96
CA PHE A 16 11.30 -38.77 36.12
C PHE A 16 11.82 -38.47 37.55
N CYS A 17 11.04 -37.66 38.29
CA CYS A 17 10.56 -38.06 39.64
C CYS A 17 9.39 -37.22 40.20
N CYS A 18 8.57 -37.84 41.06
CA CYS A 18 7.54 -37.17 41.88
C CYS A 18 7.87 -37.33 43.38
N ARG A 19 7.45 -36.37 44.23
CA ARG A 19 7.34 -36.57 45.71
C ARG A 19 6.19 -35.74 46.31
N ARG A 20 5.81 -36.06 47.56
CA ARG A 20 4.63 -35.55 48.28
C ARG A 20 4.99 -34.69 49.50
N GLY A 21 4.07 -33.80 49.90
CA GLY A 21 4.00 -33.17 51.24
C GLY A 21 4.30 -31.66 51.23
N ALA A 22 3.67 -30.81 52.05
CA ALA A 22 2.56 -31.03 53.00
C ALA A 22 1.78 -29.71 53.29
N CYS A 23 0.66 -29.82 54.02
CA CYS A 23 -0.19 -28.71 54.53
C CYS A 23 0.08 -28.53 56.08
N PRO A 24 -0.55 -27.63 56.88
CA PRO A 24 -1.65 -26.66 56.62
C PRO A 24 -1.56 -25.29 57.39
N ALA A 25 -2.74 -24.62 57.53
CA ALA A 25 -3.13 -23.51 58.43
C ALA A 25 -2.80 -22.06 57.97
N ARG A 26 -3.65 -21.00 58.12
CA ARG A 26 -4.94 -20.68 58.81
C ARG A 26 -4.85 -19.90 60.15
N ARG A 27 -4.88 -18.55 60.06
CA ARG A 27 -5.56 -17.55 60.95
C ARG A 27 -5.86 -16.30 60.07
N ILE A 28 -6.96 -15.53 60.15
CA ILE A 28 -7.76 -14.94 61.26
C ILE A 28 -7.13 -13.68 61.87
N GLU A 29 -7.60 -12.51 61.40
CA GLU A 29 -8.05 -11.30 62.13
C GLU A 29 -8.54 -10.30 61.03
N SER A 30 -9.70 -9.61 61.02
CA SER A 30 -10.76 -9.20 61.96
C SER A 30 -10.61 -7.78 62.56
N GLY A 31 -11.29 -6.81 61.94
CA GLY A 31 -11.41 -5.41 62.37
C GLY A 31 -12.12 -4.60 61.27
N ASN A 32 -13.45 -4.61 61.13
CA ASN A 32 -14.50 -4.05 62.01
C ASN A 32 -14.52 -2.51 61.98
N GLY A 33 -15.58 -1.92 61.41
CA GLY A 33 -15.57 -0.53 60.92
C GLY A 33 -16.93 0.19 60.83
N SER A 34 -17.79 0.03 61.85
CA SER A 34 -19.01 0.83 62.10
C SER A 34 -20.21 0.70 61.13
N THR A 35 -21.39 1.13 61.59
CA THR A 35 -22.71 0.76 61.05
C THR A 35 -23.72 1.91 61.06
N THR A 36 -24.69 1.85 60.12
CA THR A 36 -26.12 2.26 60.25
C THR A 36 -26.53 3.70 60.57
N SER A 37 -27.31 4.28 59.64
CA SER A 37 -28.67 4.79 59.89
C SER A 37 -29.50 4.59 58.60
N LYS A 38 -30.73 4.02 58.54
CA LYS A 38 -32.01 4.36 59.23
C LYS A 38 -32.42 5.83 59.01
N GLU A 39 -33.68 6.22 58.75
CA GLU A 39 -34.94 5.54 58.38
C GLU A 39 -36.01 6.64 58.23
N SER A 40 -36.92 6.60 57.24
CA SER A 40 -38.27 7.23 57.34
C SER A 40 -39.15 7.00 56.11
N ASP A 41 -40.24 6.25 56.28
CA ASP A 41 -41.44 6.35 55.43
C ASP A 41 -42.37 7.48 55.95
N GLY A 42 -43.29 7.97 55.11
CA GLY A 42 -44.34 8.91 55.55
C GLY A 42 -45.32 9.35 54.46
N MET A 43 -46.59 8.90 54.54
CA MET A 43 -47.70 9.33 53.69
C MET A 43 -48.21 10.75 54.03
N GLY A 44 -48.91 11.38 53.06
CA GLY A 44 -49.80 12.54 53.29
C GLY A 44 -50.61 12.89 52.03
N ASP A 45 -51.94 12.92 52.14
CA ASP A 45 -52.90 13.04 51.02
C ASP A 45 -53.40 14.48 50.71
N ASN A 46 -54.24 14.58 49.66
CA ASN A 46 -55.22 15.64 49.28
C ASN A 46 -54.86 16.56 48.09
N GLU A 47 -55.81 17.03 47.26
CA GLU A 47 -57.10 16.47 46.76
C GLU A 47 -57.63 17.32 45.58
N HIS A 48 -58.71 16.88 44.88
CA HIS A 48 -59.41 17.54 43.75
C HIS A 48 -58.56 17.68 42.44
N GLY A 49 -59.03 17.62 41.19
CA GLY A 49 -60.33 17.41 40.49
C GLY A 49 -60.09 17.60 38.96
N ASP A 50 -60.94 17.32 37.97
CA ASP A 50 -62.31 16.76 37.91
C ASP A 50 -62.60 16.19 36.47
N LYS A 51 -63.85 15.88 36.13
CA LYS A 51 -64.43 15.42 34.82
C LYS A 51 -63.89 16.19 33.57
N GLY A 52 -63.87 15.66 32.34
CA GLY A 52 -64.28 14.35 31.80
C GLY A 52 -64.90 14.42 30.37
N LYS A 53 -65.09 13.25 29.71
CA LYS A 53 -65.75 12.97 28.38
C LYS A 53 -64.95 13.13 27.07
N ALA A 54 -65.13 12.14 26.17
CA ALA A 54 -64.97 12.24 24.71
C ALA A 54 -66.36 12.42 24.03
N PRO A 55 -66.50 12.72 22.71
CA PRO A 55 -66.44 11.64 21.69
C PRO A 55 -66.10 12.02 20.20
N ARG A 56 -65.74 10.97 19.42
CA ARG A 56 -66.09 10.65 18.00
C ARG A 56 -66.16 11.71 16.87
N ASN A 57 -65.50 11.34 15.76
CA ASN A 57 -65.90 11.42 14.34
C ASN A 57 -66.51 12.71 13.74
N GLY A 58 -65.81 13.30 12.75
CA GLY A 58 -66.38 14.25 11.80
C GLY A 58 -65.69 14.18 10.42
N ARG A 59 -66.43 13.82 9.36
CA ARG A 59 -65.94 13.75 7.96
C ARG A 59 -66.43 14.98 7.21
N LEU A 60 -65.53 15.76 6.59
CA LEU A 60 -65.90 16.82 5.64
C LEU A 60 -64.87 16.96 4.50
N THR A 61 -65.26 17.60 3.40
CA THR A 61 -64.59 17.51 2.09
C THR A 61 -64.35 18.87 1.43
N LEU A 62 -63.19 18.99 0.77
CA LEU A 62 -62.92 19.77 -0.47
C LEU A 62 -63.32 21.26 -0.54
N ALA A 63 -62.36 22.12 -0.18
CA ALA A 63 -61.93 23.34 -0.91
C ALA A 63 -60.63 23.84 -0.26
N GLY A 64 -59.68 24.52 -0.93
CA GLY A 64 -59.52 24.86 -2.35
C GLY A 64 -58.43 25.94 -2.51
N THR A 65 -57.72 25.95 -3.65
CA THR A 65 -56.57 26.84 -4.02
C THR A 65 -55.29 26.71 -3.17
N SER A 66 -54.20 27.33 -3.65
CA SER A 66 -52.81 26.89 -3.40
C SER A 66 -51.80 28.03 -3.20
N ALA A 67 -50.76 27.80 -2.40
CA ALA A 67 -49.55 28.63 -2.34
C ALA A 67 -48.28 27.75 -2.21
N ASN A 68 -47.16 28.24 -2.74
CA ASN A 68 -45.95 27.46 -3.04
C ASN A 68 -45.17 26.97 -1.79
N GLY A 69 -44.62 25.75 -1.90
CA GLY A 69 -43.50 25.24 -1.09
C GLY A 69 -42.86 24.04 -1.81
N ARG A 70 -41.53 24.05 -2.02
CA ARG A 70 -40.83 22.98 -2.77
C ARG A 70 -40.34 21.87 -1.82
N GLY A 71 -40.62 20.62 -2.17
CA GLY A 71 -39.94 19.42 -1.66
C GLY A 71 -39.11 18.73 -2.75
N PRO A 72 -38.30 17.71 -2.42
CA PRO A 72 -37.45 17.00 -3.37
C PRO A 72 -38.24 16.18 -4.40
N ALA A 73 -37.59 15.85 -5.53
CA ALA A 73 -38.26 15.27 -6.69
C ALA A 73 -38.47 13.75 -6.55
N GLY A 74 -39.74 13.31 -6.58
CA GLY A 74 -40.11 11.91 -6.79
C GLY A 74 -40.30 11.58 -8.27
N VAL A 75 -39.94 10.36 -8.67
CA VAL A 75 -40.11 9.84 -10.04
C VAL A 75 -41.60 9.79 -10.41
N SER A 76 -41.93 10.12 -11.66
CA SER A 76 -43.32 10.34 -12.07
C SER A 76 -44.01 9.08 -12.63
N ARG A 77 -45.32 8.95 -12.40
CA ARG A 77 -46.16 7.89 -13.01
C ARG A 77 -46.22 7.92 -14.54
N ARG A 78 -45.65 8.93 -15.22
CA ARG A 78 -45.58 8.97 -16.69
C ARG A 78 -44.43 8.16 -17.27
N ASP A 79 -43.40 7.88 -16.49
CA ASP A 79 -42.21 7.20 -16.99
C ASP A 79 -42.40 5.68 -16.97
N PHE A 80 -43.08 5.16 -15.94
CA PHE A 80 -43.55 3.77 -15.85
C PHE A 80 -44.46 3.34 -17.02
N MET A 81 -45.20 4.28 -17.62
CA MET A 81 -46.13 4.01 -18.75
C MET A 81 -45.43 3.85 -20.11
N LYS A 82 -44.13 4.15 -20.24
CA LYS A 82 -43.40 4.01 -21.51
C LYS A 82 -43.00 2.56 -21.81
N LEU A 83 -42.72 1.77 -20.78
CA LEU A 83 -42.28 0.37 -20.91
C LEU A 83 -43.34 -0.51 -21.58
N SER A 84 -44.62 -0.24 -21.30
CA SER A 84 -45.79 -0.98 -21.81
C SER A 84 -46.14 -0.78 -23.30
N LEU A 85 -45.22 -0.28 -24.13
CA LEU A 85 -45.47 0.01 -25.56
C LEU A 85 -44.49 -0.66 -26.53
N VAL A 86 -43.49 -1.42 -26.05
CA VAL A 86 -42.53 -2.17 -26.89
C VAL A 86 -43.01 -3.60 -27.20
N ALA A 87 -43.96 -4.14 -26.43
CA ALA A 87 -44.54 -5.50 -26.59
C ALA A 87 -45.48 -5.65 -27.82
N GLY A 88 -45.08 -5.11 -28.98
CA GLY A 88 -45.98 -4.80 -30.11
C GLY A 88 -45.67 -5.41 -31.49
N VAL A 89 -44.47 -5.97 -31.72
CA VAL A 89 -44.11 -6.75 -32.93
C VAL A 89 -43.03 -7.77 -32.55
N GLY A 90 -43.23 -9.07 -32.86
CA GLY A 90 -42.19 -10.09 -32.55
C GLY A 90 -42.57 -11.56 -32.71
N ALA A 91 -43.67 -11.91 -33.38
CA ALA A 91 -44.13 -13.29 -33.50
C ALA A 91 -43.36 -14.09 -34.57
N LEU A 92 -42.18 -14.62 -34.24
CA LEU A 92 -41.46 -15.62 -35.06
C LEU A 92 -40.51 -16.47 -34.18
N CYS A 93 -41.05 -17.48 -33.48
CA CYS A 93 -40.24 -18.41 -32.69
C CYS A 93 -39.54 -19.45 -33.58
N GLY A 94 -38.20 -19.37 -33.67
CA GLY A 94 -37.36 -20.50 -34.06
C GLY A 94 -36.94 -21.29 -32.81
N PRO A 95 -37.05 -22.64 -32.78
CA PRO A 95 -36.64 -23.42 -31.62
C PRO A 95 -35.12 -23.58 -31.61
N PHE A 96 -34.42 -22.79 -30.79
CA PHE A 96 -33.00 -23.03 -30.54
C PHE A 96 -32.81 -24.11 -29.48
N LEU A 97 -31.90 -25.05 -29.73
CA LEU A 97 -31.71 -26.23 -28.89
C LEU A 97 -30.90 -25.88 -27.64
N LEU A 98 -31.48 -26.11 -26.46
CA LEU A 98 -30.71 -26.21 -25.23
C LEU A 98 -29.72 -27.38 -25.35
N PRO A 99 -28.44 -27.21 -24.96
CA PRO A 99 -27.50 -28.31 -24.88
C PRO A 99 -27.99 -29.32 -23.84
N LYS A 100 -27.78 -30.62 -24.10
CA LYS A 100 -28.21 -31.68 -23.17
C LYS A 100 -27.36 -31.65 -21.90
N SER A 101 -27.96 -31.19 -20.80
CA SER A 101 -27.53 -31.62 -19.45
C SER A 101 -27.62 -33.14 -19.33
N GLN A 102 -26.85 -33.73 -18.41
CA GLN A 102 -27.00 -35.15 -18.09
C GLN A 102 -28.35 -35.36 -17.40
N ALA A 103 -29.19 -36.23 -17.95
CA ALA A 103 -30.60 -36.29 -17.60
C ALA A 103 -30.84 -36.93 -16.21
N LEU A 104 -31.26 -36.11 -15.25
CA LEU A 104 -31.83 -36.55 -13.96
C LEU A 104 -33.15 -35.85 -13.63
N ALA A 105 -33.23 -34.52 -13.81
CA ALA A 105 -34.46 -33.75 -13.62
C ALA A 105 -35.55 -34.13 -14.65
N SER A 106 -36.38 -35.11 -14.28
CA SER A 106 -37.55 -35.56 -15.05
C SER A 106 -38.87 -35.34 -14.30
N GLY A 107 -38.93 -34.23 -13.54
CA GLY A 107 -40.07 -33.81 -12.73
C GLY A 107 -40.78 -32.55 -13.26
N THR A 108 -41.88 -32.19 -12.61
CA THR A 108 -42.49 -30.85 -12.74
C THR A 108 -42.00 -29.98 -11.57
N ILE A 109 -41.99 -28.65 -11.74
CA ILE A 109 -41.63 -27.70 -10.69
C ILE A 109 -42.77 -27.67 -9.63
N LYS A 110 -42.45 -28.12 -8.41
CA LYS A 110 -43.33 -28.08 -7.23
C LYS A 110 -43.40 -26.68 -6.64
N ALA A 111 -42.26 -26.00 -6.55
CA ALA A 111 -42.15 -24.62 -6.05
C ALA A 111 -40.97 -23.89 -6.69
N ARG A 112 -41.18 -22.64 -7.12
CA ARG A 112 -40.11 -21.73 -7.57
C ARG A 112 -39.91 -20.57 -6.59
N PHE A 113 -38.65 -20.28 -6.28
CA PHE A 113 -38.21 -19.12 -5.50
C PHE A 113 -37.25 -18.28 -6.34
N MET A 114 -37.29 -16.96 -6.17
CA MET A 114 -36.19 -16.06 -6.55
C MET A 114 -35.51 -15.61 -5.26
N VAL A 115 -34.18 -15.58 -5.21
CA VAL A 115 -33.40 -15.29 -3.99
C VAL A 115 -32.25 -14.35 -4.32
N GLY A 116 -31.98 -13.39 -3.44
CA GLY A 116 -30.79 -12.54 -3.47
C GLY A 116 -30.67 -11.75 -2.16
N SER A 117 -29.57 -11.04 -1.99
CA SER A 117 -29.24 -10.33 -0.75
C SER A 117 -28.73 -8.91 -1.03
N ASP A 118 -28.18 -8.26 0.01
CA ASP A 118 -27.30 -7.10 -0.06
C ASP A 118 -27.85 -6.05 -1.03
N VAL A 119 -29.08 -5.60 -0.76
CA VAL A 119 -29.77 -4.61 -1.59
C VAL A 119 -29.32 -3.20 -1.24
N HIS A 120 -29.04 -2.89 0.04
CA HIS A 120 -28.58 -1.57 0.50
C HIS A 120 -29.45 -0.41 -0.03
N ILE A 121 -30.77 -0.43 0.18
CA ILE A 121 -31.60 0.74 -0.16
C ILE A 121 -31.15 1.94 0.71
N PRO A 122 -30.78 3.11 0.14
CA PRO A 122 -30.89 3.53 -1.27
C PRO A 122 -29.56 3.68 -2.02
N ALA A 123 -28.46 3.15 -1.49
CA ALA A 123 -27.10 3.30 -2.03
C ALA A 123 -26.91 2.58 -3.38
N TYR A 124 -25.77 2.80 -4.05
CA TYR A 124 -25.30 1.98 -5.20
C TYR A 124 -26.27 1.78 -6.38
N SER A 125 -27.24 2.69 -6.58
CA SER A 125 -28.38 2.59 -7.53
C SER A 125 -29.40 1.46 -7.23
N SER A 126 -29.35 0.89 -6.03
CA SER A 126 -30.17 -0.24 -5.61
C SER A 126 -31.69 -0.12 -5.78
N PRO A 127 -32.34 1.06 -5.70
CA PRO A 127 -33.77 1.15 -5.97
C PRO A 127 -34.13 0.78 -7.42
N ALA A 128 -33.22 1.04 -8.37
CA ALA A 128 -33.38 0.66 -9.77
C ALA A 128 -33.02 -0.81 -10.00
N LYS A 129 -31.89 -1.30 -9.44
CA LYS A 129 -31.50 -2.72 -9.50
C LYS A 129 -32.62 -3.63 -8.94
N LEU A 130 -33.17 -3.30 -7.77
CA LEU A 130 -34.31 -4.01 -7.18
C LEU A 130 -35.57 -3.93 -8.05
N ALA A 131 -35.93 -2.75 -8.58
CA ALA A 131 -37.10 -2.61 -9.44
C ALA A 131 -36.99 -3.47 -10.72
N ASN A 132 -35.80 -3.49 -11.35
CA ASN A 132 -35.50 -4.29 -12.53
C ASN A 132 -35.55 -5.80 -12.20
N ALA A 133 -34.96 -6.23 -11.09
CA ALA A 133 -34.99 -7.61 -10.62
C ALA A 133 -36.44 -8.09 -10.35
N LEU A 134 -37.27 -7.28 -9.70
CA LEU A 134 -38.67 -7.60 -9.45
C LEU A 134 -39.50 -7.60 -10.74
N ALA A 135 -39.23 -6.72 -11.70
CA ALA A 135 -39.87 -6.73 -13.01
C ALA A 135 -39.57 -8.04 -13.75
N TRP A 136 -38.30 -8.35 -13.99
CA TRP A 136 -37.85 -9.57 -14.66
C TRP A 136 -38.32 -10.85 -13.95
N GLY A 137 -38.19 -10.90 -12.62
CA GLY A 137 -38.63 -12.04 -11.81
C GLY A 137 -40.12 -12.35 -11.96
N SER A 138 -40.95 -11.36 -12.34
CA SER A 138 -42.38 -11.57 -12.60
C SER A 138 -42.70 -12.12 -14.00
N GLU A 139 -41.76 -12.03 -14.95
CA GLU A 139 -41.89 -12.55 -16.31
C GLU A 139 -41.43 -14.03 -16.43
N LEU A 140 -40.73 -14.54 -15.42
CA LEU A 140 -40.36 -15.96 -15.31
C LEU A 140 -41.61 -16.86 -15.40
N SER A 141 -41.47 -18.02 -16.06
CA SER A 141 -42.52 -19.01 -16.20
C SER A 141 -42.07 -20.36 -15.64
N PRO A 142 -42.72 -20.91 -14.59
CA PRO A 142 -43.70 -20.25 -13.73
C PRO A 142 -43.12 -19.00 -13.02
N LYS A 143 -43.99 -18.05 -12.65
CA LYS A 143 -43.62 -16.93 -11.77
C LYS A 143 -43.22 -17.48 -10.40
N PRO A 144 -42.12 -17.02 -9.76
CA PRO A 144 -41.75 -17.42 -8.40
C PRO A 144 -42.93 -17.26 -7.43
N GLN A 145 -43.11 -18.24 -6.55
CA GLN A 145 -44.11 -18.16 -5.48
C GLN A 145 -43.63 -17.29 -4.32
N ARG A 146 -42.32 -17.09 -4.19
CA ARG A 146 -41.72 -16.09 -3.30
C ARG A 146 -40.48 -15.43 -3.92
N VAL A 147 -40.29 -14.14 -3.62
CA VAL A 147 -39.00 -13.44 -3.72
C VAL A 147 -38.40 -13.35 -2.33
N CYS A 148 -37.24 -13.96 -2.13
CA CYS A 148 -36.54 -13.98 -0.86
C CYS A 148 -35.43 -12.92 -0.87
N LEU A 149 -35.41 -12.00 0.09
CA LEU A 149 -34.33 -11.02 0.26
C LEU A 149 -33.57 -11.34 1.54
N VAL A 150 -32.31 -11.79 1.42
CA VAL A 150 -31.58 -12.50 2.49
C VAL A 150 -30.73 -11.52 3.34
N GLY A 151 -31.37 -10.47 3.86
CA GLY A 151 -30.73 -9.45 4.69
C GLY A 151 -30.07 -8.31 3.90
N ASP A 152 -29.60 -7.30 4.64
CA ASP A 152 -29.02 -6.03 4.17
C ASP A 152 -29.81 -5.41 3.02
N ILE A 153 -31.13 -5.39 3.23
CA ILE A 153 -32.15 -4.85 2.34
C ILE A 153 -32.16 -3.32 2.43
N VAL A 154 -31.86 -2.77 3.61
CA VAL A 154 -31.72 -1.33 3.89
C VAL A 154 -30.36 -1.01 4.49
N ASP A 155 -29.68 0.00 3.93
CA ASP A 155 -28.24 0.24 4.14
C ASP A 155 -27.84 0.71 5.57
N ASN A 156 -28.79 1.06 6.44
CA ASN A 156 -28.51 1.46 7.84
C ASN A 156 -29.75 1.27 8.76
N GLY A 157 -30.71 0.43 8.36
CA GLY A 157 -31.90 0.12 9.16
C GLY A 157 -32.85 1.29 9.48
N THR A 158 -32.62 2.49 8.96
CA THR A 158 -33.41 3.68 9.31
C THR A 158 -34.83 3.65 8.73
N THR A 159 -35.77 4.35 9.38
CA THR A 159 -37.17 4.41 8.94
C THR A 159 -37.33 4.90 7.50
N ALA A 160 -36.55 5.93 7.11
CA ALA A 160 -36.58 6.46 5.75
C ALA A 160 -36.10 5.46 4.69
N GLN A 161 -35.13 4.59 5.02
CA GLN A 161 -34.66 3.53 4.12
C GLN A 161 -35.73 2.44 3.95
N TYR A 162 -36.40 2.03 5.03
CA TYR A 162 -37.56 1.13 4.96
C TYR A 162 -38.72 1.74 4.15
N GLU A 163 -39.00 3.03 4.33
CA GLU A 163 -40.04 3.74 3.56
C GLU A 163 -39.69 3.82 2.06
N GLN A 164 -38.41 3.99 1.71
CA GLN A 164 -37.96 3.94 0.32
C GLN A 164 -37.98 2.52 -0.26
N LEU A 165 -37.56 1.50 0.49
CA LEU A 165 -37.68 0.09 0.11
C LEU A 165 -39.15 -0.27 -0.20
N LEU A 166 -40.05 0.11 0.71
CA LEU A 166 -41.49 -0.06 0.52
C LEU A 166 -42.02 0.72 -0.68
N SER A 167 -41.43 1.86 -1.06
CA SER A 167 -41.84 2.58 -2.28
C SER A 167 -41.51 1.80 -3.56
N VAL A 168 -40.41 1.03 -3.59
CA VAL A 168 -40.05 0.13 -4.70
C VAL A 168 -40.93 -1.12 -4.67
N VAL A 169 -41.04 -1.79 -3.52
CA VAL A 169 -41.83 -3.01 -3.35
C VAL A 169 -43.30 -2.79 -3.72
N ASN A 170 -43.94 -1.73 -3.21
CA ASN A 170 -45.36 -1.43 -3.51
C ASN A 170 -45.60 -0.86 -4.93
N ALA A 171 -44.55 -0.55 -5.69
CA ALA A 171 -44.64 -0.24 -7.12
C ALA A 171 -44.37 -1.46 -8.02
N GLY A 172 -43.83 -2.55 -7.46
CA GLY A 172 -43.45 -3.75 -8.16
C GLY A 172 -44.60 -4.73 -8.45
N PRO A 173 -44.33 -5.79 -9.24
CA PRO A 173 -45.29 -6.82 -9.63
C PRO A 173 -45.47 -7.96 -8.61
N PHE A 174 -44.95 -7.79 -7.39
CA PHE A 174 -45.06 -8.74 -6.27
C PHE A 174 -45.70 -8.04 -5.07
N ALA A 175 -46.62 -8.71 -4.38
CA ALA A 175 -47.39 -8.10 -3.29
C ALA A 175 -46.68 -8.24 -1.92
N LEU A 176 -46.59 -7.15 -1.15
CA LEU A 176 -46.13 -7.23 0.25
C LEU A 176 -47.05 -8.08 1.15
N GLY A 177 -48.34 -8.19 0.79
CA GLY A 177 -49.34 -8.91 1.57
C GLY A 177 -49.73 -8.20 2.87
N SER A 178 -50.52 -8.89 3.69
CA SER A 178 -50.93 -8.48 5.04
C SER A 178 -50.07 -9.09 6.16
N GLY A 179 -49.18 -10.01 5.82
CA GLY A 179 -48.26 -10.73 6.71
C GLY A 179 -47.51 -11.83 5.95
N ALA A 180 -46.61 -12.56 6.60
CA ALA A 180 -45.68 -13.50 5.96
C ALA A 180 -46.33 -14.56 5.04
N ASP A 181 -47.46 -15.15 5.43
CA ASP A 181 -48.16 -16.19 4.64
C ASP A 181 -48.87 -15.61 3.39
N ASP A 182 -49.25 -14.34 3.44
CA ASP A 182 -49.98 -13.59 2.41
C ASP A 182 -49.04 -12.73 1.53
N SER A 183 -47.75 -12.72 1.85
CA SER A 183 -46.71 -11.96 1.15
C SER A 183 -46.16 -12.74 -0.04
N ASP A 184 -45.94 -12.10 -1.18
CA ASP A 184 -45.07 -12.65 -2.23
C ASP A 184 -43.57 -12.62 -1.82
N PHE A 185 -43.22 -12.02 -0.67
CA PHE A 185 -41.85 -11.88 -0.21
C PHE A 185 -41.52 -12.76 1.00
N VAL A 186 -40.25 -13.16 1.13
CA VAL A 186 -39.67 -13.67 2.37
C VAL A 186 -38.44 -12.84 2.71
N PHE A 187 -38.58 -11.93 3.68
CA PHE A 187 -37.45 -11.10 4.10
C PHE A 187 -36.68 -11.78 5.23
N CYS A 188 -35.35 -11.84 5.12
CA CYS A 188 -34.44 -12.10 6.24
C CYS A 188 -33.83 -10.79 6.72
N GLN A 189 -33.28 -10.76 7.95
CA GLN A 189 -32.62 -9.59 8.52
C GLN A 189 -31.11 -9.81 8.54
N GLY A 190 -30.34 -8.83 8.04
CA GLY A 190 -28.88 -8.78 8.11
C GLY A 190 -28.36 -7.87 9.23
N ASN A 191 -27.13 -7.38 9.06
CA ASN A 191 -26.44 -6.47 9.99
C ASN A 191 -26.73 -4.99 9.70
N HIS A 192 -26.86 -4.55 8.45
CA HIS A 192 -27.21 -3.15 8.14
C HIS A 192 -28.62 -2.79 8.64
N GLU A 193 -29.56 -3.74 8.71
CA GLU A 193 -30.84 -3.57 9.42
C GLU A 193 -30.68 -3.25 10.92
N THR A 194 -29.53 -3.59 11.53
CA THR A 194 -29.27 -3.43 12.96
C THR A 194 -28.54 -2.15 13.34
N TYR A 195 -27.76 -1.54 12.44
CA TYR A 195 -26.91 -0.39 12.77
C TYR A 195 -27.70 0.79 13.40
N ASN A 196 -28.90 1.07 12.89
CA ASN A 196 -29.94 1.82 13.58
C ASN A 196 -31.24 1.00 13.49
N PRO A 197 -31.81 0.50 14.61
CA PRO A 197 -31.79 1.06 15.96
C PRO A 197 -30.99 0.26 17.02
N GLY A 198 -29.98 -0.49 16.59
CA GLY A 198 -29.27 -1.47 17.42
C GLY A 198 -29.93 -2.86 17.36
N VAL A 199 -29.11 -3.91 17.44
CA VAL A 199 -29.49 -5.34 17.31
C VAL A 199 -30.75 -5.72 18.09
N ALA A 200 -30.87 -5.29 19.36
CA ALA A 200 -32.00 -5.61 20.21
C ALA A 200 -33.34 -4.97 19.77
N ASN A 201 -33.30 -3.86 19.03
CA ASN A 201 -34.48 -3.13 18.57
C ASN A 201 -34.82 -3.41 17.10
N ALA A 202 -33.87 -3.91 16.31
CA ALA A 202 -34.03 -4.14 14.87
C ALA A 202 -35.18 -5.09 14.50
N PRO A 203 -35.39 -6.26 15.18
CA PRO A 203 -36.50 -7.16 14.85
C PRO A 203 -37.89 -6.52 14.99
N ALA A 204 -38.05 -5.55 15.91
CA ALA A 204 -39.31 -4.83 16.08
C ALA A 204 -39.56 -3.84 14.93
N ARG A 205 -38.52 -3.13 14.47
CA ARG A 205 -38.60 -2.24 13.29
C ARG A 205 -38.81 -3.03 11.99
N PHE A 206 -38.08 -4.12 11.83
CA PHE A 206 -38.20 -5.06 10.71
C PHE A 206 -39.65 -5.54 10.57
N LYS A 207 -40.25 -6.01 11.67
CA LYS A 207 -41.67 -6.41 11.71
C LYS A 207 -42.65 -5.26 11.47
N GLN A 208 -42.36 -4.06 11.99
CA GLN A 208 -43.21 -2.88 11.77
C GLN A 208 -43.33 -2.52 10.29
N TYR A 209 -42.23 -2.56 9.54
CA TYR A 209 -42.19 -2.11 8.14
C TYR A 209 -42.44 -3.23 7.12
N LEU A 210 -41.92 -4.43 7.36
CA LEU A 210 -42.00 -5.55 6.40
C LEU A 210 -43.11 -6.56 6.72
N LEU A 211 -43.84 -6.38 7.83
CA LEU A 211 -44.95 -7.25 8.28
C LEU A 211 -44.56 -8.72 8.54
N GLN A 212 -43.28 -9.00 8.75
CA GLN A 212 -42.71 -10.33 8.99
C GLN A 212 -41.79 -10.30 10.22
N ASP A 213 -41.82 -11.36 11.04
CA ASP A 213 -40.78 -11.55 12.07
C ASP A 213 -39.42 -11.86 11.41
N ALA A 214 -38.33 -11.40 12.03
CA ALA A 214 -36.97 -11.70 11.57
C ALA A 214 -36.64 -13.20 11.69
N ASN A 215 -37.16 -13.86 12.73
CA ASN A 215 -37.18 -15.31 12.89
C ASN A 215 -38.59 -15.85 12.60
N LYS A 216 -38.75 -16.75 11.63
CA LYS A 216 -40.03 -17.39 11.29
C LYS A 216 -39.83 -18.72 10.55
N LEU A 217 -40.86 -19.54 10.58
CA LEU A 217 -41.03 -20.77 9.79
C LEU A 217 -42.30 -20.60 8.96
N LEU A 218 -42.23 -20.92 7.67
CA LEU A 218 -43.31 -20.82 6.67
C LEU A 218 -43.38 -22.10 5.82
N SER A 219 -44.53 -22.37 5.19
CA SER A 219 -44.65 -23.41 4.16
C SER A 219 -45.03 -22.81 2.81
N VAL A 220 -44.21 -23.05 1.79
CA VAL A 220 -44.47 -22.61 0.41
C VAL A 220 -44.65 -23.86 -0.43
N LYS A 221 -45.91 -24.17 -0.79
CA LYS A 221 -46.28 -25.40 -1.53
C LYS A 221 -45.79 -26.72 -0.87
N GLY A 222 -45.68 -26.73 0.46
CA GLY A 222 -45.18 -27.88 1.22
C GLY A 222 -43.65 -27.96 1.34
N VAL A 223 -42.92 -26.95 0.83
CA VAL A 223 -41.49 -26.72 1.08
C VAL A 223 -41.35 -25.84 2.33
N PRO A 224 -40.72 -26.30 3.42
CA PRO A 224 -40.39 -25.47 4.57
C PRO A 224 -39.41 -24.35 4.22
N VAL A 225 -39.67 -23.15 4.73
CA VAL A 225 -38.75 -21.99 4.68
C VAL A 225 -38.59 -21.42 6.08
N ILE A 226 -37.36 -21.35 6.56
CA ILE A 226 -36.98 -20.75 7.85
C ILE A 226 -36.14 -19.49 7.56
N THR A 227 -36.37 -18.40 8.29
CA THR A 227 -35.44 -17.26 8.34
C THR A 227 -34.83 -17.12 9.73
N LEU A 228 -33.55 -16.76 9.81
CA LEU A 228 -32.85 -16.45 11.05
C LEU A 228 -32.21 -15.05 10.96
N GLY A 229 -32.58 -14.16 11.86
CA GLY A 229 -32.04 -12.80 11.97
C GLY A 229 -31.19 -12.58 13.24
N PRO A 230 -30.30 -11.57 13.24
CA PRO A 230 -29.61 -11.11 14.45
C PRO A 230 -30.58 -10.43 15.42
N ASN A 231 -30.53 -10.80 16.71
CA ASN A 231 -31.56 -10.39 17.68
C ASN A 231 -31.09 -10.18 19.13
N THR A 232 -29.80 -10.39 19.44
CA THR A 232 -29.28 -10.42 20.82
C THR A 232 -27.91 -9.77 20.96
N SER A 233 -26.83 -10.55 20.93
CA SER A 233 -25.52 -10.16 21.47
C SER A 233 -24.56 -9.54 20.44
N GLY A 234 -24.97 -9.48 19.18
CA GLY A 234 -24.18 -8.98 18.06
C GLY A 234 -24.97 -9.10 16.77
N ASP A 235 -24.55 -8.33 15.76
CA ASP A 235 -25.10 -8.32 14.41
C ASP A 235 -24.73 -9.59 13.62
N ASN A 236 -23.58 -10.20 13.89
CA ASN A 236 -23.20 -11.52 13.38
C ASN A 236 -23.56 -12.71 14.30
N TYR A 237 -24.35 -12.49 15.36
CA TYR A 237 -24.53 -13.49 16.44
C TYR A 237 -25.84 -14.29 16.33
N TYR A 238 -25.73 -15.56 15.93
CA TYR A 238 -26.88 -16.45 15.66
C TYR A 238 -27.13 -17.51 16.75
N VAL A 239 -26.24 -17.66 17.74
CA VAL A 239 -26.35 -18.69 18.79
C VAL A 239 -27.68 -18.65 19.56
N ALA A 240 -28.23 -17.45 19.79
CA ALA A 240 -29.52 -17.26 20.46
C ALA A 240 -30.72 -17.86 19.67
N ASN A 241 -30.54 -18.18 18.39
CA ASN A 241 -31.56 -18.77 17.54
C ASN A 241 -31.64 -20.31 17.67
N TYR A 242 -30.77 -20.95 18.45
CA TYR A 242 -30.70 -22.40 18.57
C TYR A 242 -32.05 -23.06 18.92
N ASP A 243 -32.71 -22.61 19.99
CA ASP A 243 -33.98 -23.19 20.43
C ASP A 243 -35.12 -22.94 19.44
N PHE A 244 -35.09 -21.81 18.72
CA PHE A 244 -36.07 -21.50 17.68
C PHE A 244 -35.88 -22.37 16.43
N LEU A 245 -34.64 -22.52 15.96
CA LEU A 245 -34.29 -23.41 14.84
C LEU A 245 -34.66 -24.85 15.18
N LYS A 246 -34.31 -25.31 16.38
CA LYS A 246 -34.64 -26.65 16.88
C LYS A 246 -36.15 -26.90 16.87
N GLN A 247 -36.95 -26.02 17.49
CA GLN A 247 -38.41 -26.15 17.50
C GLN A 247 -39.02 -26.10 16.10
N SER A 248 -38.43 -25.32 15.19
CA SER A 248 -38.87 -25.25 13.79
C SER A 248 -38.62 -26.56 13.05
N LEU A 249 -37.46 -27.19 13.26
CA LEU A 249 -37.12 -28.49 12.66
C LEU A 249 -37.98 -29.62 13.24
N GLU A 250 -38.14 -29.67 14.57
CA GLU A 250 -39.04 -30.61 15.26
C GLU A 250 -40.51 -30.46 14.80
N ALA A 251 -40.96 -29.25 14.47
CA ALA A 251 -42.29 -29.00 13.91
C ALA A 251 -42.43 -29.47 12.45
N ILE A 252 -41.39 -29.32 11.60
CA ILE A 252 -41.36 -29.83 10.23
C ILE A 252 -41.45 -31.37 10.20
N GLU A 253 -40.77 -32.05 11.13
CA GLU A 253 -40.85 -33.52 11.26
C GLU A 253 -42.23 -34.00 11.78
N ALA A 254 -42.90 -33.20 12.60
CA ALA A 254 -44.17 -33.56 13.23
C ALA A 254 -45.43 -33.27 12.37
N ASP A 255 -45.39 -32.26 11.49
CA ASP A 255 -46.57 -31.81 10.73
C ASP A 255 -46.47 -32.13 9.22
N SER A 256 -46.90 -33.35 8.86
CA SER A 256 -47.04 -33.78 7.47
C SER A 256 -48.31 -33.28 6.76
N ALA A 257 -49.07 -32.35 7.36
CA ALA A 257 -50.20 -31.67 6.70
C ALA A 257 -49.78 -30.29 6.16
N THR A 258 -48.86 -29.61 6.85
CA THR A 258 -48.27 -28.33 6.42
C THR A 258 -46.98 -28.52 5.62
N TYR A 259 -46.20 -29.58 5.89
CA TYR A 259 -44.92 -29.86 5.24
C TYR A 259 -44.89 -31.23 4.57
N THR A 260 -43.96 -31.42 3.62
CA THR A 260 -43.66 -32.74 3.05
C THR A 260 -42.41 -33.31 3.73
N PRO A 261 -42.49 -34.41 4.50
CA PRO A 261 -41.31 -35.05 5.07
C PRO A 261 -40.32 -35.46 3.97
N GLY A 262 -39.05 -35.06 4.12
CA GLY A 262 -38.00 -35.28 3.12
C GLY A 262 -37.97 -34.28 1.95
N SER A 263 -38.83 -33.26 1.92
CA SER A 263 -38.60 -32.09 1.05
C SER A 263 -37.41 -31.24 1.52
N PRO A 264 -36.81 -30.42 0.62
CA PRO A 264 -35.78 -29.46 0.99
C PRO A 264 -36.28 -28.46 2.02
N ILE A 265 -35.42 -28.08 2.96
CA ILE A 265 -35.67 -27.02 3.95
C ILE A 265 -34.82 -25.83 3.55
N LEU A 266 -35.44 -24.74 3.09
CA LEU A 266 -34.70 -23.50 2.80
C LEU A 266 -34.45 -22.76 4.11
N LEU A 267 -33.17 -22.53 4.46
CA LEU A 267 -32.77 -21.83 5.67
C LEU A 267 -32.03 -20.54 5.31
N LEU A 268 -32.78 -19.44 5.29
CA LEU A 268 -32.29 -18.13 4.89
C LEU A 268 -31.69 -17.41 6.11
N CYS A 269 -30.40 -17.10 6.08
CA CYS A 269 -29.68 -16.54 7.22
C CYS A 269 -28.51 -15.70 6.72
N HIS A 270 -28.57 -14.38 6.92
CA HIS A 270 -27.75 -13.41 6.19
C HIS A 270 -26.23 -13.69 6.18
N HIS A 271 -25.59 -13.96 7.33
CA HIS A 271 -24.15 -14.26 7.34
C HIS A 271 -23.86 -15.74 7.02
N SER A 272 -22.83 -15.98 6.22
CA SER A 272 -22.30 -17.31 5.90
C SER A 272 -21.86 -18.12 7.13
N ILE A 273 -21.86 -19.45 7.03
CA ILE A 273 -21.22 -20.33 8.04
C ILE A 273 -19.72 -20.37 7.72
N TYR A 274 -18.85 -20.11 8.69
CA TYR A 274 -17.40 -20.14 8.50
C TYR A 274 -16.91 -21.45 7.86
N GLY A 275 -16.15 -21.33 6.77
CA GLY A 275 -15.47 -22.44 6.10
C GLY A 275 -16.39 -23.35 5.29
N THR A 276 -17.41 -22.79 4.61
CA THR A 276 -18.29 -23.55 3.70
C THR A 276 -18.23 -23.01 2.27
N ALA A 277 -18.92 -21.89 1.99
CA ALA A 277 -18.96 -21.28 0.67
C ALA A 277 -17.87 -20.21 0.48
N TYR A 278 -17.72 -19.73 -0.75
CA TYR A 278 -16.78 -18.69 -1.15
C TYR A 278 -16.79 -17.48 -0.20
N THR A 279 -15.60 -16.98 0.15
CA THR A 279 -15.33 -15.89 1.11
C THR A 279 -15.83 -16.08 2.56
N SER A 280 -16.49 -17.19 2.90
CA SER A 280 -17.02 -17.44 4.25
C SER A 280 -15.94 -17.52 5.35
N GLU A 281 -14.67 -17.65 5.01
CA GLU A 281 -13.58 -17.55 5.97
C GLU A 281 -13.35 -16.11 6.48
N GLU A 282 -13.60 -15.11 5.63
CA GLU A 282 -13.52 -13.68 5.97
C GLU A 282 -14.89 -13.15 6.45
N TRP A 283 -15.99 -13.53 5.79
CA TRP A 283 -17.34 -12.97 6.01
C TRP A 283 -18.33 -14.01 6.57
N ASN A 284 -18.51 -14.08 7.89
CA ASN A 284 -19.30 -15.14 8.55
C ASN A 284 -20.01 -14.77 9.86
N GLY A 285 -20.99 -15.61 10.20
CA GLY A 285 -21.78 -15.55 11.43
C GLY A 285 -21.27 -16.49 12.52
N ARG A 286 -21.60 -16.16 13.78
CA ARG A 286 -21.30 -16.96 14.96
C ARG A 286 -22.44 -17.95 15.24
N TYR A 287 -22.27 -19.19 14.80
CA TYR A 287 -23.25 -20.28 14.93
C TYR A 287 -23.08 -21.14 16.19
N GLY A 288 -22.09 -20.84 17.04
CA GLY A 288 -21.91 -21.51 18.34
C GLY A 288 -21.15 -22.84 18.24
N GLN A 289 -20.29 -22.97 17.23
CA GLN A 289 -19.51 -24.17 16.93
C GLN A 289 -18.81 -24.75 18.18
N GLY A 290 -19.02 -26.05 18.45
CA GLY A 290 -18.46 -26.76 19.60
C GLY A 290 -19.14 -26.51 20.95
N THR A 291 -20.24 -25.75 21.01
CA THR A 291 -21.00 -25.50 22.24
C THR A 291 -22.24 -26.40 22.37
N GLY A 292 -22.92 -26.35 23.53
CA GLY A 292 -24.22 -27.01 23.70
C GLY A 292 -25.35 -26.43 22.83
N THR A 293 -25.13 -25.25 22.26
CA THR A 293 -26.03 -24.51 21.36
C THR A 293 -25.39 -24.32 19.97
N ASP A 294 -24.65 -25.32 19.50
CA ASP A 294 -24.05 -25.35 18.16
C ASP A 294 -25.14 -25.54 17.09
N LEU A 295 -25.52 -24.45 16.40
CA LEU A 295 -26.49 -24.50 15.31
C LEU A 295 -25.97 -25.33 14.14
N THR A 296 -24.66 -25.31 13.85
CA THR A 296 -24.08 -26.11 12.77
C THR A 296 -24.23 -27.61 13.05
N ALA A 297 -23.94 -28.06 14.27
CA ALA A 297 -24.15 -29.44 14.70
C ALA A 297 -25.64 -29.83 14.84
N LEU A 298 -26.55 -28.87 14.96
CA LEU A 298 -27.99 -29.10 14.81
C LEU A 298 -28.36 -29.31 13.32
N MET A 299 -27.90 -28.43 12.43
CA MET A 299 -28.16 -28.50 10.98
C MET A 299 -27.62 -29.78 10.33
N ARG A 300 -26.45 -30.28 10.74
CA ARG A 300 -25.88 -31.57 10.26
C ARG A 300 -26.78 -32.79 10.46
N LYS A 301 -27.87 -32.70 11.24
CA LYS A 301 -28.85 -33.79 11.42
C LYS A 301 -29.91 -33.82 10.31
N TYR A 302 -29.99 -32.79 9.48
CA TYR A 302 -31.03 -32.58 8.47
C TYR A 302 -30.37 -32.31 7.10
N PRO A 303 -29.91 -33.36 6.38
CA PRO A 303 -29.23 -33.21 5.09
C PRO A 303 -30.05 -32.48 4.01
N GLN A 304 -31.38 -32.42 4.19
CA GLN A 304 -32.29 -31.64 3.34
C GLN A 304 -32.21 -30.11 3.53
N ILE A 305 -31.41 -29.60 4.47
CA ILE A 305 -31.19 -28.17 4.62
C ILE A 305 -30.39 -27.63 3.43
N ILE A 306 -30.94 -26.58 2.82
CA ILE A 306 -30.24 -25.67 1.92
C ILE A 306 -30.17 -24.34 2.66
N HIS A 307 -29.04 -24.10 3.33
CA HIS A 307 -28.70 -22.82 3.93
C HIS A 307 -28.30 -21.84 2.83
N ILE A 308 -28.85 -20.62 2.88
CA ILE A 308 -28.53 -19.54 1.94
C ILE A 308 -28.24 -18.26 2.73
N SER A 309 -27.12 -17.63 2.40
CA SER A 309 -26.58 -16.41 2.99
C SER A 309 -26.14 -15.40 1.92
N GLY A 310 -26.01 -14.13 2.31
CA GLY A 310 -25.44 -13.03 1.53
C GLY A 310 -24.24 -12.45 2.27
N HIS A 311 -24.27 -11.16 2.62
CA HIS A 311 -23.31 -10.45 3.49
C HIS A 311 -21.93 -10.18 2.88
N SER A 312 -21.33 -11.13 2.17
CA SER A 312 -20.00 -10.95 1.57
C SER A 312 -19.99 -10.10 0.30
N HIS A 313 -21.15 -9.91 -0.32
CA HIS A 313 -21.31 -9.40 -1.69
C HIS A 313 -20.58 -10.20 -2.80
N ALA A 314 -19.95 -11.34 -2.49
CA ALA A 314 -19.20 -12.15 -3.43
C ALA A 314 -20.06 -12.70 -4.57
N THR A 315 -19.48 -12.74 -5.77
CA THR A 315 -20.18 -13.15 -7.00
C THR A 315 -20.47 -14.66 -7.05
N VAL A 316 -21.68 -15.03 -7.48
CA VAL A 316 -22.07 -16.45 -7.70
C VAL A 316 -21.54 -17.05 -9.01
N GLU A 317 -20.70 -16.30 -9.74
CA GLU A 317 -19.89 -16.85 -10.83
C GLU A 317 -18.86 -17.86 -10.29
N ASP A 318 -18.30 -17.63 -9.08
CA ASP A 318 -17.34 -18.55 -8.49
C ASP A 318 -17.99 -19.87 -8.06
N ALA A 319 -17.43 -20.99 -8.51
CA ALA A 319 -17.96 -22.32 -8.22
C ALA A 319 -17.78 -22.76 -6.75
N ARG A 320 -16.97 -22.04 -5.95
CA ARG A 320 -16.86 -22.19 -4.49
C ARG A 320 -18.08 -21.62 -3.75
N SER A 321 -18.96 -20.83 -4.40
CA SER A 321 -20.15 -20.23 -3.76
C SER A 321 -21.26 -21.23 -3.39
N ILE A 322 -21.03 -22.52 -3.58
CA ILE A 322 -21.81 -23.63 -3.04
C ILE A 322 -20.89 -24.69 -2.42
N ASP A 323 -21.23 -25.16 -1.22
CA ASP A 323 -20.55 -26.27 -0.54
C ASP A 323 -21.54 -27.22 0.19
N GLN A 324 -21.09 -28.45 0.40
CA GLN A 324 -21.81 -29.56 1.05
C GLN A 324 -20.90 -30.33 2.03
N SER A 325 -19.70 -29.83 2.35
CA SER A 325 -18.74 -30.49 3.25
C SER A 325 -19.30 -30.78 4.65
N LEU A 326 -20.31 -30.01 5.08
CA LEU A 326 -21.01 -30.19 6.35
C LEU A 326 -22.07 -31.31 6.33
N GLY A 327 -22.37 -31.90 5.17
CA GLY A 327 -23.43 -32.92 5.00
C GLY A 327 -24.84 -32.35 4.79
N PHE A 328 -24.95 -31.02 4.68
CA PHE A 328 -26.11 -30.29 4.18
C PHE A 328 -25.59 -29.16 3.26
N THR A 329 -26.44 -28.58 2.42
CA THR A 329 -25.98 -27.60 1.43
C THR A 329 -25.90 -26.20 2.03
N CYS A 330 -24.78 -25.51 1.80
CA CYS A 330 -24.58 -24.09 2.06
C CYS A 330 -24.37 -23.38 0.72
N ILE A 331 -25.10 -22.29 0.49
CA ILE A 331 -24.95 -21.42 -0.67
C ILE A 331 -24.68 -20.00 -0.17
N GLN A 332 -23.60 -19.40 -0.69
CA GLN A 332 -23.46 -17.95 -0.69
C GLN A 332 -24.16 -17.43 -1.95
N ASP A 333 -25.18 -16.60 -1.78
CA ASP A 333 -25.72 -15.80 -2.87
C ASP A 333 -24.86 -14.53 -3.07
N SER A 334 -25.27 -13.67 -4.00
CA SER A 334 -24.54 -12.45 -4.35
C SER A 334 -25.45 -11.24 -4.17
N THR A 335 -24.82 -10.09 -4.01
CA THR A 335 -25.52 -8.81 -3.94
C THR A 335 -26.44 -8.55 -5.12
N LEU A 336 -27.66 -8.11 -4.79
CA LEU A 336 -28.66 -7.67 -5.77
C LEU A 336 -28.54 -6.18 -6.07
N GLY A 337 -28.10 -5.36 -5.10
CA GLY A 337 -28.21 -3.90 -5.16
C GLY A 337 -26.90 -3.10 -4.97
N ALA A 338 -25.88 -3.68 -4.35
CA ALA A 338 -24.66 -2.98 -3.94
C ALA A 338 -23.52 -3.07 -4.98
N TYR A 339 -22.39 -3.67 -4.60
CA TYR A 339 -21.12 -3.77 -5.31
C TYR A 339 -20.51 -5.15 -5.04
N PHE A 340 -19.74 -5.75 -5.95
CA PHE A 340 -19.00 -6.99 -5.65
C PHE A 340 -17.84 -6.73 -4.68
N GLU A 341 -17.67 -7.59 -3.67
CA GLU A 341 -16.44 -7.72 -2.88
C GLU A 341 -16.09 -9.21 -2.78
N ASN A 342 -14.81 -9.54 -2.95
CA ASN A 342 -14.28 -10.90 -3.05
C ASN A 342 -13.31 -11.18 -1.87
N GLU A 343 -12.47 -12.22 -1.94
CA GLU A 343 -11.42 -12.42 -0.92
C GLU A 343 -10.42 -11.24 -0.86
N ARG A 344 -10.00 -10.86 0.35
CA ARG A 344 -8.95 -9.86 0.54
C ARG A 344 -7.56 -10.49 0.61
N ASN A 345 -7.42 -11.56 1.41
CA ASN A 345 -6.12 -12.17 1.71
C ASN A 345 -6.12 -13.71 1.73
N VAL A 346 -7.25 -14.39 1.48
CA VAL A 346 -7.39 -15.85 1.65
C VAL A 346 -7.65 -16.54 0.31
N PRO A 347 -6.73 -17.37 -0.23
CA PRO A 347 -5.45 -17.80 0.35
C PRO A 347 -4.29 -16.81 0.15
N HIS A 348 -4.49 -15.74 -0.64
CA HIS A 348 -3.43 -14.79 -1.00
C HIS A 348 -3.92 -13.33 -1.01
N PRO A 349 -3.04 -12.34 -0.77
CA PRO A 349 -3.36 -10.92 -0.93
C PRO A 349 -3.74 -10.55 -2.37
N MET A 350 -4.90 -9.91 -2.52
CA MET A 350 -5.40 -9.40 -3.80
C MET A 350 -5.12 -7.89 -3.94
N TYR A 351 -4.90 -7.43 -5.17
CA TYR A 351 -4.50 -6.05 -5.47
C TYR A 351 -5.43 -5.39 -6.48
N ASP A 352 -5.66 -4.08 -6.35
CA ASP A 352 -6.27 -3.28 -7.42
C ASP A 352 -5.25 -3.08 -8.56
N PRO A 353 -5.58 -3.46 -9.81
CA PRO A 353 -4.64 -3.39 -10.92
C PRO A 353 -4.25 -1.97 -11.35
N SER A 354 -5.03 -0.94 -10.99
CA SER A 354 -4.75 0.44 -11.42
C SER A 354 -3.83 1.20 -10.48
N THR A 355 -3.84 0.87 -9.19
CA THR A 355 -3.04 1.52 -8.14
C THR A 355 -1.89 0.66 -7.63
N GLY A 356 -2.02 -0.67 -7.67
CA GLY A 356 -1.09 -1.60 -7.01
C GLY A 356 -1.25 -1.66 -5.49
N ALA A 357 -2.35 -1.12 -4.94
CA ALA A 357 -2.71 -1.24 -3.53
C ALA A 357 -3.50 -2.53 -3.26
N GLY A 358 -3.48 -3.04 -2.03
CA GLY A 358 -4.27 -4.21 -1.63
C GLY A 358 -5.77 -3.92 -1.67
N SER A 359 -6.57 -4.83 -2.26
CA SER A 359 -8.00 -4.64 -2.50
C SER A 359 -8.75 -5.98 -2.60
N SER A 360 -9.83 -6.12 -1.85
CA SER A 360 -10.86 -7.16 -2.04
C SER A 360 -11.91 -6.78 -3.11
N TYR A 361 -11.87 -5.55 -3.63
CA TYR A 361 -12.77 -5.09 -4.67
C TYR A 361 -12.25 -5.46 -6.06
N PRO A 362 -12.95 -6.29 -6.85
CA PRO A 362 -12.66 -6.46 -8.25
C PRO A 362 -12.97 -5.17 -9.04
N ALA A 363 -12.38 -5.05 -10.23
CA ALA A 363 -12.64 -3.91 -11.11
C ALA A 363 -14.12 -3.86 -11.54
N TYR A 364 -14.68 -2.67 -11.75
CA TYR A 364 -16.10 -2.52 -12.10
C TYR A 364 -17.09 -3.11 -11.06
N ASN A 365 -16.70 -3.29 -9.80
CA ASN A 365 -17.54 -3.87 -8.73
C ASN A 365 -18.97 -3.28 -8.64
N GLY A 366 -19.18 -1.99 -8.94
CA GLY A 366 -20.51 -1.37 -8.99
C GLY A 366 -21.47 -1.94 -10.05
N GLU A 367 -20.95 -2.67 -11.04
CA GLU A 367 -21.72 -3.46 -12.02
C GLU A 367 -22.31 -4.76 -11.43
N ALA A 368 -22.31 -4.90 -10.10
CA ALA A 368 -22.97 -6.02 -9.43
C ALA A 368 -24.49 -5.90 -9.40
N SER A 369 -25.16 -6.92 -9.91
CA SER A 369 -26.55 -7.26 -9.56
C SER A 369 -26.77 -8.70 -9.98
N GLN A 370 -26.88 -9.62 -9.02
CA GLN A 370 -27.06 -11.05 -9.28
C GLN A 370 -28.19 -11.63 -8.43
N CYS A 371 -28.72 -12.78 -8.83
CA CYS A 371 -29.71 -13.53 -8.06
C CYS A 371 -29.65 -15.03 -8.35
N LEU A 372 -30.31 -15.80 -7.47
CA LEU A 372 -30.62 -17.22 -7.67
C LEU A 372 -32.10 -17.40 -8.03
N VAL A 373 -32.40 -18.38 -8.87
CA VAL A 373 -33.75 -18.92 -9.09
C VAL A 373 -33.70 -20.40 -8.71
N LEU A 374 -34.43 -20.77 -7.66
CA LEU A 374 -34.48 -22.13 -7.13
C LEU A 374 -35.78 -22.79 -7.55
N ASP A 375 -35.70 -23.86 -8.33
CA ASP A 375 -36.79 -24.75 -8.67
C ASP A 375 -36.71 -26.02 -7.83
N VAL A 376 -37.61 -26.15 -6.86
CA VAL A 376 -37.85 -27.42 -6.16
C VAL A 376 -38.77 -28.26 -7.03
N MET A 377 -38.32 -29.46 -7.37
CA MET A 377 -39.02 -30.40 -8.24
C MET A 377 -39.95 -31.32 -7.44
N ASP A 378 -40.92 -31.95 -8.11
CA ASP A 378 -41.86 -32.90 -7.48
C ASP A 378 -41.18 -34.11 -6.82
N ASP A 379 -39.96 -34.48 -7.26
CA ASP A 379 -39.14 -35.55 -6.68
C ASP A 379 -38.25 -35.07 -5.52
N ASN A 380 -38.37 -33.80 -5.11
CA ASN A 380 -37.55 -33.09 -4.12
C ASN A 380 -36.10 -32.78 -4.51
N THR A 381 -35.67 -33.03 -5.76
CA THR A 381 -34.44 -32.40 -6.26
C THR A 381 -34.62 -30.87 -6.37
N VAL A 382 -33.51 -30.12 -6.31
CA VAL A 382 -33.54 -28.66 -6.46
C VAL A 382 -32.55 -28.21 -7.52
N GLU A 383 -33.06 -27.54 -8.57
CA GLU A 383 -32.22 -26.83 -9.54
C GLU A 383 -32.03 -25.37 -9.08
N VAL A 384 -30.79 -24.89 -9.08
CA VAL A 384 -30.40 -23.53 -8.69
C VAL A 384 -29.77 -22.83 -9.89
N ALA A 385 -30.59 -22.13 -10.67
CA ALA A 385 -30.13 -21.31 -11.76
C ALA A 385 -29.64 -19.95 -11.24
N ARG A 386 -28.47 -19.51 -11.70
CA ARG A 386 -27.83 -18.25 -11.28
C ARG A 386 -27.94 -17.23 -12.40
N TYR A 387 -28.22 -15.97 -12.09
CA TYR A 387 -28.40 -14.93 -13.11
C TYR A 387 -27.65 -13.65 -12.78
N ASN A 388 -27.04 -13.06 -13.81
CA ASN A 388 -26.55 -11.68 -13.77
C ASN A 388 -27.64 -10.76 -14.33
N LEU A 389 -28.11 -9.84 -13.48
CA LEU A 389 -29.20 -8.91 -13.73
C LEU A 389 -28.73 -7.51 -14.12
N TYR A 390 -27.43 -7.21 -13.97
CA TYR A 390 -26.89 -5.88 -14.31
C TYR A 390 -27.19 -5.42 -15.75
N PRO A 391 -27.25 -6.28 -16.79
CA PRO A 391 -27.67 -5.87 -18.14
C PRO A 391 -29.01 -5.10 -18.18
N LEU A 392 -29.95 -5.36 -17.26
CA LEU A 392 -31.22 -4.63 -17.17
C LEU A 392 -31.03 -3.13 -16.87
N MET A 393 -29.90 -2.72 -16.30
CA MET A 393 -29.56 -1.30 -16.08
C MET A 393 -29.30 -0.56 -17.40
N ASN A 394 -28.98 -1.29 -18.48
CA ASN A 394 -28.67 -0.78 -19.81
C ASN A 394 -29.78 -1.13 -20.83
N GLU A 395 -30.98 -1.48 -20.38
CA GLU A 395 -32.10 -1.99 -21.19
C GLU A 395 -31.81 -3.33 -21.93
N GLU A 396 -30.73 -4.04 -21.56
CA GLU A 396 -30.38 -5.36 -22.09
C GLU A 396 -31.06 -6.51 -21.32
N ARG A 397 -30.99 -7.73 -21.87
CA ARG A 397 -31.53 -8.94 -21.23
C ARG A 397 -30.52 -9.55 -20.25
N PRO A 398 -30.96 -10.01 -19.06
CA PRO A 398 -30.09 -10.73 -18.13
C PRO A 398 -29.68 -12.09 -18.71
N TYR A 399 -28.54 -12.60 -18.26
CA TYR A 399 -28.00 -13.89 -18.68
C TYR A 399 -27.83 -14.86 -17.51
N GLN A 400 -27.87 -16.16 -17.81
CA GLN A 400 -27.63 -17.21 -16.83
C GLN A 400 -26.12 -17.43 -16.67
N ILE A 401 -25.68 -17.50 -15.41
CA ILE A 401 -24.31 -17.77 -14.99
C ILE A 401 -24.11 -19.29 -14.99
N TYR A 402 -23.41 -19.79 -16.01
CA TYR A 402 -23.10 -21.22 -16.22
C TYR A 402 -24.33 -22.16 -16.16
N GLU A 403 -24.08 -23.47 -16.07
CA GLU A 403 -25.07 -24.48 -15.72
C GLU A 403 -25.69 -24.25 -14.32
N PRO A 404 -26.98 -24.60 -14.11
CA PRO A 404 -27.58 -24.63 -12.77
C PRO A 404 -26.88 -25.64 -11.86
N TRP A 405 -26.84 -25.37 -10.56
CA TRP A 405 -26.50 -26.41 -9.59
C TRP A 405 -27.71 -27.33 -9.38
N VAL A 406 -27.50 -28.64 -9.20
CA VAL A 406 -28.56 -29.64 -9.02
C VAL A 406 -28.33 -30.40 -7.72
N ILE A 407 -29.19 -30.18 -6.74
CA ILE A 407 -29.06 -30.70 -5.37
C ILE A 407 -29.96 -31.94 -5.23
N ASP A 408 -29.35 -33.12 -5.15
CA ASP A 408 -30.05 -34.38 -4.83
C ASP A 408 -30.33 -34.48 -3.32
N VAL A 409 -31.30 -33.70 -2.85
CA VAL A 409 -31.78 -33.76 -1.45
C VAL A 409 -32.24 -35.17 -1.05
N PRO A 410 -33.00 -35.93 -1.87
CA PRO A 410 -33.33 -37.33 -1.56
C PRO A 410 -32.10 -38.21 -1.31
N GLY A 411 -31.08 -38.12 -2.18
CA GLY A 411 -29.82 -38.84 -2.05
C GLY A 411 -29.03 -38.44 -0.81
N MET A 412 -28.90 -37.13 -0.54
CA MET A 412 -28.25 -36.62 0.67
C MET A 412 -28.94 -37.09 1.96
N VAL A 413 -30.28 -37.09 2.00
CA VAL A 413 -31.06 -37.60 3.15
C VAL A 413 -30.86 -39.10 3.31
N ALA A 414 -30.97 -39.89 2.23
CA ALA A 414 -30.76 -41.34 2.27
C ALA A 414 -29.32 -41.72 2.69
N ALA A 415 -28.33 -40.89 2.33
CA ALA A 415 -26.94 -41.04 2.72
C ALA A 415 -26.60 -40.39 4.08
N SER A 416 -27.56 -39.80 4.79
CA SER A 416 -27.36 -39.08 6.06
C SER A 416 -26.26 -38.00 5.99
N GLY A 417 -26.18 -37.27 4.86
CA GLY A 417 -25.20 -36.21 4.63
C GLY A 417 -23.77 -36.70 4.36
N ALA A 418 -23.57 -38.00 4.05
CA ALA A 418 -22.23 -38.50 3.72
C ALA A 418 -21.70 -37.87 2.43
N ALA A 419 -20.45 -37.40 2.45
CA ALA A 419 -19.81 -36.66 1.34
C ALA A 419 -19.80 -37.39 -0.02
N ALA A 420 -19.92 -38.73 -0.04
CA ALA A 420 -20.05 -39.52 -1.27
C ALA A 420 -21.39 -39.33 -2.01
N ALA A 421 -22.39 -38.69 -1.38
CA ALA A 421 -23.65 -38.26 -1.99
C ALA A 421 -23.70 -36.74 -2.21
N CYS A 422 -22.59 -36.02 -2.00
CA CYS A 422 -22.49 -34.57 -2.17
C CYS A 422 -21.74 -34.25 -3.46
N ALA A 423 -22.35 -33.47 -4.35
CA ALA A 423 -21.75 -33.06 -5.62
C ALA A 423 -20.85 -31.81 -5.46
N TYR A 424 -21.15 -30.97 -4.48
CA TYR A 424 -20.53 -29.65 -4.31
C TYR A 424 -19.64 -29.63 -3.07
N LEU A 425 -18.47 -30.25 -3.13
CA LEU A 425 -17.47 -30.17 -2.05
C LEU A 425 -16.43 -29.09 -2.35
N LEU A 426 -15.91 -28.41 -1.32
CA LEU A 426 -14.73 -27.54 -1.48
C LEU A 426 -13.52 -28.24 -2.10
N THR A 427 -13.40 -29.57 -1.99
CA THR A 427 -12.32 -30.39 -2.57
C THR A 427 -12.51 -30.70 -4.07
N ARG A 428 -13.29 -29.91 -4.81
CA ARG A 428 -13.43 -30.02 -6.28
C ARG A 428 -12.16 -29.52 -6.97
N THR A 429 -11.89 -30.02 -8.17
CA THR A 429 -10.71 -29.67 -8.99
C THR A 429 -11.15 -29.18 -10.36
N SER A 430 -10.36 -28.30 -10.98
CA SER A 430 -10.56 -27.90 -12.38
C SER A 430 -10.37 -29.10 -13.32
N ASN A 431 -11.18 -29.16 -14.38
CA ASN A 431 -11.09 -30.15 -15.44
C ASN A 431 -9.93 -29.84 -16.39
N ALA A 432 -9.65 -28.56 -16.63
CA ALA A 432 -8.59 -28.07 -17.51
C ALA A 432 -8.04 -26.70 -17.06
N ALA A 433 -6.74 -26.50 -17.26
CA ALA A 433 -6.06 -25.25 -16.94
C ALA A 433 -6.42 -24.12 -17.92
N PRO A 434 -6.34 -22.83 -17.49
CA PRO A 434 -6.57 -21.70 -18.37
C PRO A 434 -5.68 -21.73 -19.63
N ALA A 435 -6.29 -21.50 -20.78
CA ALA A 435 -5.64 -21.56 -22.07
C ALA A 435 -4.93 -20.24 -22.40
N LEU A 436 -3.67 -20.35 -22.83
CA LEU A 436 -2.87 -19.22 -23.33
C LEU A 436 -3.57 -18.56 -24.52
N PRO A 437 -3.63 -17.21 -24.58
CA PRO A 437 -4.21 -16.50 -25.71
C PRO A 437 -3.39 -16.71 -26.99
N MET A 438 -4.07 -16.79 -28.14
CA MET A 438 -3.45 -17.11 -29.44
C MET A 438 -2.49 -16.04 -29.95
N ALA A 439 -2.60 -14.80 -29.45
CA ALA A 439 -1.71 -13.69 -29.79
C ALA A 439 -1.58 -12.72 -28.61
N GLY A 440 -0.39 -12.13 -28.47
CA GLY A 440 -0.05 -11.19 -27.41
C GLY A 440 1.22 -11.62 -26.66
N LYS A 441 1.76 -10.71 -25.86
CA LYS A 441 2.98 -10.90 -25.05
C LYS A 441 2.85 -10.09 -23.77
N VAL A 442 3.62 -10.45 -22.75
CA VAL A 442 3.86 -9.54 -21.61
C VAL A 442 4.67 -8.34 -22.12
N THR A 443 4.27 -7.14 -21.71
CA THR A 443 5.04 -5.90 -21.86
C THR A 443 5.13 -5.17 -20.52
N VAL A 444 6.10 -4.27 -20.38
CA VAL A 444 6.22 -3.38 -19.22
C VAL A 444 6.31 -1.92 -19.71
N SER A 445 5.66 -1.02 -18.98
CA SER A 445 5.61 0.41 -19.22
C SER A 445 5.53 1.18 -17.89
N GLY A 446 5.65 2.51 -17.91
CA GLY A 446 5.58 3.33 -16.69
C GLY A 446 6.62 2.93 -15.65
N VAL A 447 7.88 2.79 -16.07
CA VAL A 447 8.97 2.30 -15.23
C VAL A 447 9.43 3.40 -14.27
N GLU A 448 9.23 3.14 -12.98
CA GLU A 448 9.65 3.96 -11.85
C GLU A 448 10.79 3.24 -11.10
N SER A 449 11.27 3.79 -9.99
CA SER A 449 12.34 3.16 -9.19
C SER A 449 11.80 2.00 -8.33
N THR A 450 10.57 2.12 -7.84
CA THR A 450 9.92 1.16 -6.94
C THR A 450 8.66 0.53 -7.53
N ALA A 451 8.38 0.78 -8.83
CA ALA A 451 7.18 0.29 -9.49
C ALA A 451 7.32 0.19 -11.02
N PHE A 452 6.45 -0.59 -11.66
CA PHE A 452 6.13 -0.48 -13.09
C PHE A 452 4.77 -1.10 -13.43
N THR A 453 4.22 -0.76 -14.60
CA THR A 453 2.98 -1.36 -15.11
C THR A 453 3.28 -2.53 -16.03
N VAL A 454 2.81 -3.72 -15.66
CA VAL A 454 2.84 -4.93 -16.49
C VAL A 454 1.55 -5.01 -17.31
N SER A 455 1.66 -5.23 -18.62
CA SER A 455 0.50 -5.41 -19.51
C SER A 455 0.53 -6.74 -20.25
N PHE A 456 -0.62 -7.39 -20.43
CA PHE A 456 -0.75 -8.73 -21.01
C PHE A 456 -2.17 -9.00 -21.53
N PRO A 457 -2.35 -9.90 -22.52
CA PRO A 457 -3.68 -10.36 -22.94
C PRO A 457 -4.35 -11.28 -21.90
N ALA A 458 -5.69 -11.25 -21.80
CA ALA A 458 -6.45 -12.20 -20.98
C ALA A 458 -6.27 -13.66 -21.44
N PHE A 459 -6.39 -14.58 -20.48
CA PHE A 459 -6.43 -16.01 -20.75
C PHE A 459 -7.87 -16.47 -20.97
N ALA A 460 -8.05 -17.55 -21.75
CA ALA A 460 -9.34 -18.19 -21.90
C ALA A 460 -9.54 -19.29 -20.83
N ALA A 461 -10.79 -19.57 -20.45
CA ALA A 461 -11.11 -20.71 -19.60
C ALA A 461 -10.70 -22.04 -20.25
N GLY A 462 -10.23 -23.00 -19.45
CA GLY A 462 -9.75 -24.30 -19.94
C GLY A 462 -10.83 -25.16 -20.59
N SER A 463 -12.09 -24.97 -20.18
CA SER A 463 -13.27 -25.47 -20.87
C SER A 463 -14.47 -24.53 -20.62
N GLN A 464 -15.68 -24.95 -21.00
CA GLN A 464 -16.92 -24.23 -20.68
C GLN A 464 -17.44 -24.54 -19.26
N SER A 465 -16.81 -25.45 -18.51
CA SER A 465 -17.22 -25.77 -17.14
C SER A 465 -16.94 -24.61 -16.19
N ASN A 466 -17.85 -24.36 -15.25
CA ASN A 466 -17.66 -23.38 -14.19
C ASN A 466 -16.40 -23.65 -13.34
N LEU A 467 -15.94 -24.90 -13.24
CA LEU A 467 -14.72 -25.27 -12.51
C LEU A 467 -13.43 -24.77 -13.18
N ASP A 468 -13.49 -24.34 -14.44
CA ASP A 468 -12.33 -23.88 -15.25
C ASP A 468 -12.37 -22.36 -15.51
N MET A 469 -13.22 -21.63 -14.79
CA MET A 469 -13.31 -20.18 -14.80
C MET A 469 -11.96 -19.56 -14.40
N VAL A 470 -11.49 -18.57 -15.16
CA VAL A 470 -10.29 -17.78 -14.80
C VAL A 470 -10.67 -16.81 -13.69
N HIS A 471 -10.17 -17.07 -12.48
CA HIS A 471 -10.47 -16.32 -11.27
C HIS A 471 -9.57 -15.09 -11.15
N ASP A 472 -8.25 -15.29 -11.15
CA ASP A 472 -7.25 -14.23 -11.01
C ASP A 472 -6.02 -14.45 -11.91
N TYR A 473 -5.26 -13.37 -12.09
CA TYR A 473 -3.97 -13.37 -12.77
C TYR A 473 -2.86 -13.19 -11.75
N LYS A 474 -1.91 -14.13 -11.74
CA LYS A 474 -0.71 -14.09 -10.90
C LYS A 474 0.49 -13.61 -11.70
N ILE A 475 1.06 -12.49 -11.28
CA ILE A 475 2.32 -11.95 -11.79
C ILE A 475 3.42 -12.32 -10.80
N VAL A 476 4.42 -13.06 -11.26
CA VAL A 476 5.62 -13.41 -10.49
C VAL A 476 6.78 -12.58 -11.02
N LEU A 477 7.45 -11.85 -10.13
CA LEU A 477 8.58 -10.98 -10.44
C LEU A 477 9.83 -11.48 -9.70
N THR A 478 10.68 -12.23 -10.38
CA THR A 478 11.94 -12.74 -9.81
C THR A 478 13.06 -11.73 -10.04
N PRO A 479 13.76 -11.21 -9.00
CA PRO A 479 14.98 -10.43 -9.18
C PRO A 479 16.04 -11.25 -9.93
N VAL A 480 16.71 -10.68 -10.94
CA VAL A 480 17.70 -11.38 -11.76
C VAL A 480 18.96 -10.55 -12.04
N ASN A 481 20.08 -11.25 -12.27
CA ASN A 481 21.33 -10.66 -12.76
C ASN A 481 21.33 -10.49 -14.30
N GLY A 482 22.43 -9.96 -14.85
CA GLY A 482 22.60 -9.75 -16.30
C GLY A 482 22.64 -11.04 -17.14
N SER A 483 22.81 -12.21 -16.52
CA SER A 483 22.68 -13.54 -17.16
C SER A 483 21.27 -14.13 -17.04
N GLY A 484 20.34 -13.47 -16.35
CA GLY A 484 18.97 -13.93 -16.13
C GLY A 484 18.80 -14.93 -14.97
N GLU A 485 19.83 -15.13 -14.16
CA GLU A 485 19.80 -15.99 -12.96
C GLU A 485 19.21 -15.23 -11.77
N ALA A 486 18.46 -15.92 -10.91
CA ALA A 486 17.78 -15.31 -9.77
C ALA A 486 18.76 -14.76 -8.72
N THR A 487 18.53 -13.54 -8.24
CA THR A 487 19.36 -12.84 -7.24
C THR A 487 18.68 -12.62 -5.89
N GLY A 488 17.39 -12.96 -5.78
CA GLY A 488 16.60 -12.85 -4.55
C GLY A 488 15.26 -13.55 -4.68
N ASP A 489 14.46 -13.51 -3.61
CA ASP A 489 13.14 -14.14 -3.57
C ASP A 489 12.15 -13.46 -4.55
N PRO A 490 11.23 -14.23 -5.17
CA PRO A 490 10.25 -13.67 -6.09
C PRO A 490 9.14 -12.89 -5.36
N LEU A 491 8.72 -11.78 -5.96
CA LEU A 491 7.56 -11.01 -5.53
C LEU A 491 6.33 -11.45 -6.31
N GLU A 492 5.22 -11.77 -5.63
CA GLU A 492 3.94 -12.07 -6.29
C GLU A 492 2.96 -10.89 -6.22
N ARG A 493 2.18 -10.69 -7.29
CA ARG A 493 1.00 -9.80 -7.33
C ARG A 493 -0.15 -10.54 -8.00
N ARG A 494 -1.31 -10.56 -7.35
CA ARG A 494 -2.54 -11.19 -7.85
C ARG A 494 -3.64 -10.16 -8.05
N VAL A 495 -4.36 -10.25 -9.16
CA VAL A 495 -5.50 -9.38 -9.47
C VAL A 495 -6.67 -10.19 -10.03
N PHE A 496 -7.89 -9.91 -9.58
CA PHE A 496 -9.10 -10.55 -10.11
C PHE A 496 -9.25 -10.35 -11.62
N SER A 497 -9.66 -11.39 -12.33
CA SER A 497 -10.09 -11.30 -13.72
C SER A 497 -11.47 -10.61 -13.82
N ASP A 498 -11.94 -10.30 -15.03
CA ASP A 498 -13.26 -9.70 -15.29
C ASP A 498 -14.36 -10.77 -15.51
N TYR A 499 -14.30 -11.88 -14.77
CA TYR A 499 -15.16 -13.05 -14.98
C TYR A 499 -16.66 -12.75 -14.88
N TYR A 500 -17.06 -11.93 -13.90
CA TYR A 500 -18.43 -11.42 -13.67
C TYR A 500 -18.98 -10.47 -14.75
N ARG A 501 -18.24 -10.21 -15.83
CA ARG A 501 -18.66 -9.36 -16.98
C ARG A 501 -18.87 -10.17 -18.26
N ALA A 502 -19.47 -11.36 -18.17
CA ALA A 502 -19.67 -12.21 -19.35
C ALA A 502 -20.56 -11.57 -20.44
N GLY A 503 -20.48 -12.11 -21.66
CA GLY A 503 -21.39 -11.78 -22.76
C GLY A 503 -21.16 -10.38 -23.38
N ALA A 504 -22.22 -9.56 -23.41
CA ALA A 504 -22.21 -8.24 -24.04
C ALA A 504 -21.38 -7.21 -23.25
N LEU A 505 -21.43 -7.25 -21.91
CA LEU A 505 -20.73 -6.33 -21.01
C LEU A 505 -19.20 -6.31 -21.25
N ARG A 506 -18.61 -7.48 -21.58
CA ARG A 506 -17.22 -7.58 -22.03
C ARG A 506 -16.97 -6.82 -23.32
N LYS A 507 -17.82 -6.96 -24.35
CA LYS A 507 -17.55 -6.48 -25.71
C LYS A 507 -17.38 -4.97 -25.83
N GLU A 508 -18.02 -4.18 -24.97
CA GLU A 508 -17.95 -2.71 -25.04
C GLU A 508 -16.80 -2.12 -24.22
N ASN A 509 -16.29 -2.84 -23.21
CA ASN A 509 -15.28 -2.35 -22.27
C ASN A 509 -14.39 -3.48 -21.72
N THR A 510 -13.77 -4.28 -22.59
CA THR A 510 -12.73 -5.23 -22.19
C THR A 510 -11.49 -4.50 -21.67
N LYS A 511 -10.92 -4.94 -20.54
CA LYS A 511 -9.54 -4.61 -20.16
C LYS A 511 -8.53 -5.40 -21.02
N GLU A 512 -8.60 -5.26 -22.34
CA GLU A 512 -7.66 -5.91 -23.27
C GLU A 512 -6.76 -4.88 -23.97
N PRO A 513 -5.43 -4.92 -23.75
CA PRO A 513 -4.71 -5.78 -22.81
C PRO A 513 -4.96 -5.37 -21.35
N TRP A 514 -4.86 -6.34 -20.44
CA TRP A 514 -4.76 -6.07 -19.01
C TRP A 514 -3.55 -5.18 -18.76
N SER A 515 -3.64 -4.35 -17.73
CA SER A 515 -2.56 -3.47 -17.28
C SER A 515 -2.62 -3.37 -15.77
N VAL A 516 -1.53 -3.75 -15.12
CA VAL A 516 -1.41 -3.96 -13.67
C VAL A 516 -0.21 -3.18 -13.15
N LYS A 517 -0.42 -2.13 -12.34
CA LYS A 517 0.67 -1.45 -11.66
C LYS A 517 1.20 -2.34 -10.52
N VAL A 518 2.47 -2.72 -10.62
CA VAL A 518 3.22 -3.43 -9.58
C VAL A 518 4.05 -2.41 -8.81
N THR A 519 3.91 -2.42 -7.49
CA THR A 519 4.56 -1.51 -6.53
C THR A 519 5.41 -2.30 -5.52
N GLY A 520 6.36 -1.63 -4.86
CA GLY A 520 7.24 -2.25 -3.85
C GLY A 520 8.41 -3.02 -4.45
N LEU A 521 8.90 -2.59 -5.61
CA LEU A 521 10.12 -3.08 -6.25
C LEU A 521 11.36 -2.35 -5.69
N SER A 522 12.54 -2.93 -5.91
CA SER A 522 13.83 -2.32 -5.58
C SER A 522 14.35 -1.51 -6.78
N GLY A 523 15.01 -0.38 -6.52
CA GLY A 523 15.62 0.46 -7.55
C GLY A 523 16.77 -0.23 -8.29
N GLY A 524 16.97 0.14 -9.56
CA GLY A 524 18.06 -0.35 -10.42
C GLY A 524 18.07 -1.88 -10.64
N THR A 525 16.97 -2.56 -10.32
CA THR A 525 16.90 -4.02 -10.23
C THR A 525 16.18 -4.58 -11.45
N SER A 526 16.80 -5.57 -12.10
CA SER A 526 16.17 -6.33 -13.19
C SER A 526 15.27 -7.41 -12.59
N TYR A 527 14.04 -7.50 -13.10
CA TYR A 527 13.06 -8.52 -12.75
C TYR A 527 12.69 -9.35 -13.98
N LYS A 528 12.78 -10.67 -13.87
CA LYS A 528 12.09 -11.60 -14.78
C LYS A 528 10.61 -11.60 -14.40
N VAL A 529 9.76 -11.15 -15.31
CA VAL A 529 8.30 -11.05 -15.15
C VAL A 529 7.63 -12.22 -15.86
N GLU A 530 6.91 -13.04 -15.09
CA GLU A 530 6.11 -14.18 -15.56
C GLU A 530 4.64 -13.96 -15.17
N VAL A 531 3.72 -14.20 -16.11
CA VAL A 531 2.28 -13.99 -15.90
C VAL A 531 1.54 -15.32 -16.11
N PHE A 532 0.79 -15.73 -15.09
CA PHE A 532 -0.03 -16.93 -15.04
C PHE A 532 -1.51 -16.53 -14.87
N ALA A 533 -2.41 -17.43 -15.26
CA ALA A 533 -3.82 -17.36 -14.93
C ALA A 533 -4.22 -18.56 -14.06
N GLU A 534 -5.07 -18.32 -13.07
CA GLU A 534 -5.49 -19.33 -12.10
C GLU A 534 -7.01 -19.44 -12.01
N THR A 535 -7.52 -20.60 -11.61
CA THR A 535 -8.93 -20.88 -11.38
C THR A 535 -9.26 -20.85 -9.88
N SER A 536 -10.55 -20.79 -9.55
CA SER A 536 -11.08 -20.93 -8.19
C SER A 536 -10.66 -22.21 -7.45
N PHE A 537 -9.98 -23.16 -8.11
CA PHE A 537 -9.52 -24.43 -7.54
C PHE A 537 -8.03 -24.70 -7.80
N ALA A 538 -7.22 -23.65 -7.99
CA ALA A 538 -5.75 -23.73 -8.17
C ALA A 538 -5.05 -24.63 -7.14
N ASP A 539 -5.34 -24.44 -5.85
CA ASP A 539 -4.69 -25.17 -4.76
C ASP A 539 -5.12 -26.65 -4.64
N ASN A 540 -6.24 -27.03 -5.27
CA ASN A 540 -6.77 -28.39 -5.17
C ASN A 540 -6.13 -29.38 -6.18
N GLY A 541 -5.24 -28.91 -7.07
CA GLY A 541 -4.38 -29.78 -7.88
C GLY A 541 -3.92 -29.16 -9.21
N ASP A 542 -2.99 -29.87 -9.87
CA ASP A 542 -2.16 -29.50 -11.03
C ASP A 542 -2.86 -28.88 -12.27
N LYS A 543 -4.19 -28.75 -12.25
CA LYS A 543 -5.03 -28.28 -13.36
C LYS A 543 -5.63 -26.89 -13.16
N GLY A 544 -5.53 -26.27 -11.99
CA GLY A 544 -6.10 -24.93 -11.79
C GLY A 544 -5.16 -23.77 -12.15
N VAL A 545 -3.93 -24.05 -12.60
CA VAL A 545 -2.90 -23.04 -12.93
C VAL A 545 -2.44 -23.20 -14.37
N SER A 546 -2.30 -22.09 -15.11
CA SER A 546 -1.83 -22.09 -16.49
C SER A 546 -0.31 -22.31 -16.61
N SER A 547 0.16 -22.64 -17.82
CA SER A 547 1.54 -22.28 -18.20
C SER A 547 1.68 -20.75 -18.20
N PRO A 548 2.86 -20.18 -17.90
CA PRO A 548 3.06 -18.74 -17.97
C PRO A 548 3.07 -18.25 -19.43
N LEU A 549 2.69 -16.99 -19.64
CA LEU A 549 3.02 -16.26 -20.87
C LEU A 549 4.55 -16.16 -21.05
N PRO A 550 5.07 -16.01 -22.27
CA PRO A 550 6.49 -15.84 -22.52
C PRO A 550 7.09 -14.69 -21.70
N ALA A 551 8.01 -15.04 -20.79
CA ALA A 551 8.60 -14.12 -19.83
C ALA A 551 9.40 -13.00 -20.51
N ILE A 552 9.48 -11.86 -19.83
CA ILE A 552 10.35 -10.73 -20.19
C ILE A 552 11.22 -10.33 -19.00
N VAL A 553 12.31 -9.60 -19.26
CA VAL A 553 13.08 -8.92 -18.21
C VAL A 553 12.78 -7.42 -18.30
N ALA A 554 12.46 -6.81 -17.16
CA ALA A 554 12.26 -5.37 -17.01
C ALA A 554 13.10 -4.85 -15.84
N THR A 555 13.82 -3.76 -16.03
CA THR A 555 14.67 -3.14 -15.01
C THR A 555 14.01 -1.87 -14.50
N THR A 556 13.86 -1.72 -13.19
CA THR A 556 13.42 -0.46 -12.57
C THR A 556 14.45 0.65 -12.83
N THR A 557 14.04 1.92 -12.77
CA THR A 557 15.04 3.00 -12.76
C THR A 557 15.88 2.90 -11.49
N ALA A 558 17.11 3.43 -11.53
CA ALA A 558 17.87 3.61 -10.30
C ALA A 558 17.02 4.42 -9.31
N ALA A 559 16.97 3.99 -8.04
CA ALA A 559 16.46 4.86 -6.99
C ALA A 559 17.35 6.12 -6.92
N PRO A 560 16.81 7.29 -6.56
CA PRO A 560 17.63 8.40 -6.12
C PRO A 560 18.57 7.94 -5.01
N ALA A 561 19.77 8.52 -4.94
CA ALA A 561 20.59 8.36 -3.75
C ALA A 561 19.80 8.91 -2.56
N ALA A 562 19.57 8.09 -1.54
CA ALA A 562 18.92 8.55 -0.32
C ALA A 562 19.75 9.72 0.27
N PRO A 563 19.11 10.79 0.76
CA PRO A 563 19.83 11.87 1.42
C PRO A 563 20.51 11.30 2.67
N GLU A 564 21.69 11.81 3.01
CA GLU A 564 22.43 11.32 4.18
C GLU A 564 21.66 11.56 5.49
N VAL A 565 20.92 12.67 5.53
CA VAL A 565 20.03 13.10 6.62
C VAL A 565 18.76 13.75 6.02
N ILE A 566 17.62 13.56 6.67
CA ILE A 566 16.29 14.10 6.29
C ILE A 566 16.05 15.46 6.97
N LEU A 567 16.36 15.58 8.26
CA LEU A 567 16.36 16.86 8.99
C LEU A 567 17.68 16.99 9.74
N ASP A 568 18.36 18.13 9.60
CA ASP A 568 19.55 18.47 10.37
C ASP A 568 19.41 19.89 10.94
N ILE A 569 19.01 19.97 12.22
CA ILE A 569 18.80 21.23 12.93
C ILE A 569 19.77 21.28 14.11
N ASP A 570 20.73 22.19 14.07
CA ASP A 570 21.74 22.36 15.12
C ASP A 570 21.76 23.82 15.59
N TYR A 571 20.93 24.14 16.59
CA TYR A 571 20.74 25.50 17.10
C TYR A 571 22.03 26.11 17.66
N ARG A 572 23.03 25.29 18.01
CA ARG A 572 24.37 25.70 18.47
C ARG A 572 25.15 26.49 17.42
N THR A 573 24.72 26.45 16.15
CA THR A 573 25.23 27.29 15.06
C THR A 573 24.67 28.71 15.07
N GLY A 574 23.64 29.00 15.88
CA GLY A 574 22.86 30.23 15.83
C GLY A 574 21.79 30.26 14.73
N SER A 575 21.69 29.20 13.91
CA SER A 575 20.61 29.02 12.94
C SER A 575 19.38 28.36 13.57
N VAL A 576 18.21 28.62 12.99
CA VAL A 576 16.97 27.84 13.23
C VAL A 576 16.50 27.08 11.99
N ALA A 577 17.20 27.24 10.87
CA ALA A 577 16.91 26.51 9.65
C ALA A 577 17.45 25.08 9.73
N ASP A 578 16.72 24.16 9.10
CA ASP A 578 17.21 22.82 8.78
C ASP A 578 18.19 22.89 7.60
N ALA A 579 19.35 22.24 7.68
CA ALA A 579 20.35 22.24 6.61
C ALA A 579 19.89 21.51 5.33
N ARG A 580 18.78 20.75 5.38
CA ARG A 580 18.14 20.16 4.20
C ARG A 580 17.15 21.10 3.49
N GLY A 581 16.83 22.25 4.09
CA GLY A 581 16.05 23.33 3.48
C GLY A 581 14.53 23.18 3.58
N HIS A 582 14.01 22.36 4.51
CA HIS A 582 12.57 22.23 4.73
C HIS A 582 11.96 23.50 5.35
N GLU A 583 10.76 23.89 4.92
CA GLU A 583 10.08 25.11 5.37
C GLU A 583 9.85 25.10 6.88
N GLU A 584 10.48 26.02 7.61
CA GLU A 584 10.37 26.16 9.05
C GLU A 584 9.19 27.05 9.48
N LYS A 585 8.53 26.68 10.58
CA LYS A 585 7.47 27.47 11.21
C LYS A 585 7.71 27.56 12.71
N LEU A 586 7.83 28.78 13.23
CA LEU A 586 7.88 29.07 14.66
C LEU A 586 6.47 29.01 15.26
N TYR A 587 6.34 28.31 16.39
CA TYR A 587 5.13 28.24 17.22
C TYR A 587 5.31 28.93 18.57
N GLY A 588 6.51 28.87 19.17
CA GLY A 588 6.86 29.54 20.42
C GLY A 588 8.37 29.48 20.72
N GLY A 589 8.84 30.31 21.65
CA GLY A 589 10.23 30.33 22.10
C GLY A 589 11.19 31.18 21.26
N SER A 590 12.48 31.08 21.59
CA SER A 590 13.57 31.84 20.97
C SER A 590 14.94 31.20 21.22
N LEU A 591 15.95 31.52 20.40
CA LEU A 591 17.33 31.19 20.71
C LEU A 591 17.84 32.00 21.93
N VAL A 592 18.52 31.32 22.85
CA VAL A 592 19.18 31.89 24.03
C VAL A 592 20.56 31.27 24.22
N GLU A 593 21.47 31.98 24.88
CA GLU A 593 22.79 31.44 25.24
C GLU A 593 22.70 30.45 26.43
N ASP A 594 23.42 29.33 26.32
CA ASP A 594 23.66 28.35 27.39
C ASP A 594 25.18 28.13 27.56
N ASP A 595 25.68 28.38 28.77
CA ASP A 595 27.08 28.25 29.18
C ASP A 595 27.35 26.94 29.96
N ALA A 596 26.36 26.03 29.99
CA ALA A 596 26.41 24.76 30.71
C ALA A 596 26.39 23.52 29.80
N LEU A 597 26.12 23.70 28.49
CA LEU A 597 26.09 22.61 27.51
C LEU A 597 27.50 22.18 27.07
N ILE A 598 28.37 23.14 26.73
CA ILE A 598 29.73 22.91 26.24
C ILE A 598 30.71 23.56 27.23
N PRO A 599 31.68 22.81 27.80
CA PRO A 599 32.67 23.38 28.69
C PRO A 599 33.45 24.53 28.04
N ASP A 600 33.61 25.62 28.80
CA ASP A 600 34.34 26.83 28.40
C ASP A 600 33.79 27.57 27.14
N ALA A 601 32.57 27.26 26.69
CA ALA A 601 31.89 27.94 25.59
C ALA A 601 30.45 28.34 25.93
N SER A 602 30.01 29.48 25.38
CA SER A 602 28.59 29.89 25.34
C SER A 602 28.05 29.49 23.98
N VAL A 603 26.89 28.82 23.93
CA VAL A 603 26.25 28.46 22.67
C VAL A 603 24.76 28.79 22.63
N PRO A 604 24.23 29.24 21.47
CA PRO A 604 22.79 29.37 21.27
C PRO A 604 22.07 28.02 21.32
N VAL A 605 20.93 27.98 22.00
CA VAL A 605 20.00 26.84 22.06
C VAL A 605 18.56 27.37 21.99
N LEU A 606 17.63 26.57 21.47
CA LEU A 606 16.21 26.91 21.48
C LEU A 606 15.66 26.77 22.90
N GLU A 607 15.23 27.87 23.52
CA GLU A 607 14.42 27.86 24.74
C GLU A 607 12.95 28.08 24.37
N VAL A 608 12.09 27.10 24.69
CA VAL A 608 10.64 27.19 24.40
C VAL A 608 9.92 28.03 25.45
N ASP A 609 8.83 28.68 25.05
CA ASP A 609 8.02 29.56 25.93
C ASP A 609 6.74 28.90 26.50
N GLY A 610 6.52 27.62 26.19
CA GLY A 610 5.32 26.87 26.55
C GLY A 610 4.25 26.76 25.45
N ASN A 611 4.40 27.49 24.33
CA ASN A 611 3.48 27.44 23.19
C ASN A 611 3.96 26.51 22.05
N GLY A 612 5.13 25.89 22.22
CA GLY A 612 5.79 25.01 21.26
C GLY A 612 7.22 25.50 20.99
N GLY A 613 7.85 24.96 19.94
CA GLY A 613 9.13 25.41 19.41
C GLY A 613 9.03 25.71 17.91
N TYR A 614 9.85 25.04 17.10
CA TYR A 614 9.79 25.08 15.63
C TYR A 614 9.15 23.82 15.05
N GLY A 615 8.71 23.86 13.79
CA GLY A 615 8.35 22.66 13.04
C GLY A 615 8.69 22.77 11.56
N TYR A 616 9.20 21.69 10.98
CA TYR A 616 9.81 21.63 9.65
C TYR A 616 8.96 20.78 8.70
N LEU A 617 8.56 21.33 7.55
CA LEU A 617 7.64 20.68 6.63
C LEU A 617 8.35 19.63 5.77
N LEU A 618 8.13 18.35 6.05
CA LEU A 618 8.54 17.26 5.18
C LEU A 618 7.52 17.06 4.03
N ASP A 619 8.01 16.71 2.85
CA ASP A 619 7.20 16.21 1.75
C ASP A 619 6.91 14.70 1.93
N LEU A 620 5.86 14.20 1.26
CA LEU A 620 5.53 12.77 1.32
C LEU A 620 6.65 11.87 0.77
N SER A 621 7.48 12.39 -0.15
CA SER A 621 8.65 11.69 -0.69
C SER A 621 9.82 11.55 0.28
N ASP A 622 9.87 12.32 1.37
CA ASP A 622 10.92 12.14 2.38
C ASP A 622 10.69 10.86 3.18
N TYR A 623 9.41 10.56 3.48
CA TYR A 623 8.99 9.36 4.18
C TYR A 623 9.38 8.08 3.43
N ASP A 624 9.41 8.09 2.08
CA ASP A 624 9.84 6.96 1.27
C ASP A 624 11.26 6.47 1.64
N TYR A 625 12.14 7.36 2.12
CA TYR A 625 13.49 7.00 2.56
C TYR A 625 13.55 6.43 3.98
N PHE A 626 12.66 6.83 4.90
CA PHE A 626 12.81 6.52 6.34
C PHE A 626 11.69 5.72 7.01
N VAL A 627 10.59 5.36 6.32
CA VAL A 627 9.54 4.50 6.92
C VAL A 627 10.00 3.07 7.21
N GLY A 628 10.97 2.55 6.44
CA GLY A 628 11.51 1.19 6.58
C GLY A 628 12.71 1.07 7.54
N GLN A 629 13.40 2.18 7.79
CA GLN A 629 14.53 2.29 8.71
C GLN A 629 14.80 3.76 9.02
N SER A 630 15.10 4.10 10.27
CA SER A 630 15.34 5.49 10.66
C SER A 630 16.22 5.62 11.90
N THR A 631 16.73 6.83 12.12
CA THR A 631 17.28 7.26 13.41
C THR A 631 16.83 8.68 13.70
N ALA A 632 16.19 8.90 14.85
CA ALA A 632 15.91 10.23 15.38
C ALA A 632 16.91 10.55 16.50
N GLU A 633 17.49 11.75 16.50
CA GLU A 633 18.45 12.23 17.48
C GLU A 633 17.97 13.58 18.05
N CYS A 634 18.13 13.80 19.35
CA CYS A 634 17.91 15.10 19.96
C CYS A 634 18.79 15.30 21.20
N LEU A 635 19.29 16.53 21.40
CA LEU A 635 20.00 16.96 22.61
C LEU A 635 19.16 18.04 23.30
N PHE A 636 18.67 17.75 24.51
CA PHE A 636 17.72 18.62 25.20
C PHE A 636 17.90 18.62 26.73
N LYS A 637 17.28 19.60 27.39
CA LYS A 637 17.28 19.80 28.85
C LYS A 637 15.89 20.21 29.29
N MET A 638 15.23 19.34 30.05
CA MET A 638 13.84 19.52 30.49
C MET A 638 13.75 20.25 31.82
N VAL A 639 12.87 21.25 31.94
CA VAL A 639 12.54 21.88 33.24
C VAL A 639 11.50 21.09 34.05
N ASP A 640 10.70 20.26 33.39
CA ASP A 640 9.84 19.26 34.03
C ASP A 640 9.92 17.96 33.24
N VAL A 641 10.14 16.84 33.93
CA VAL A 641 10.16 15.48 33.36
C VAL A 641 8.90 14.69 33.71
N ASN A 642 7.96 15.27 34.46
CA ASN A 642 6.77 14.60 34.96
C ASN A 642 5.54 14.86 34.07
N ALA A 643 5.38 16.09 33.60
CA ALA A 643 4.34 16.46 32.65
C ALA A 643 4.60 15.87 31.26
N ASP A 644 3.50 15.44 30.63
CA ASP A 644 3.39 14.97 29.25
C ASP A 644 3.78 16.07 28.24
N GLN A 645 4.82 15.79 27.43
CA GLN A 645 5.53 16.72 26.56
C GLN A 645 6.22 16.00 25.39
N CYS A 646 6.05 16.49 24.16
CA CYS A 646 6.82 16.05 22.99
C CYS A 646 8.01 16.98 22.74
N VAL A 647 9.20 16.40 22.57
CA VAL A 647 10.47 17.14 22.38
C VAL A 647 10.88 17.18 20.90
N PHE A 648 10.69 16.08 20.18
CA PHE A 648 10.93 16.00 18.73
C PHE A 648 9.98 14.96 18.12
N SER A 649 8.89 15.38 17.47
CA SER A 649 7.74 14.49 17.22
C SER A 649 6.82 14.85 16.03
N ASN A 650 6.13 13.82 15.53
CA ASN A 650 4.87 13.92 14.78
C ASN A 650 3.91 12.74 15.08
N GLN A 651 3.95 12.23 16.32
CA GLN A 651 3.56 10.86 16.70
C GLN A 651 2.07 10.62 16.99
N GLN A 652 1.24 11.67 17.03
CA GLN A 652 -0.09 11.66 17.69
C GLN A 652 -1.07 10.57 17.21
N SER A 653 -0.94 10.07 15.98
CA SER A 653 -1.76 8.96 15.44
C SER A 653 -1.08 8.06 14.40
N ALA A 654 0.12 8.44 13.96
CA ALA A 654 1.00 7.78 13.00
C ALA A 654 2.42 8.36 13.23
N GLY A 655 3.39 8.13 12.37
CA GLY A 655 4.74 8.68 12.54
C GLY A 655 5.45 8.16 13.80
N ALA A 656 6.36 8.97 14.34
CA ALA A 656 7.14 8.64 15.52
C ALA A 656 7.68 9.90 16.22
N GLY A 657 8.16 9.78 17.45
CA GLY A 657 8.74 10.92 18.17
C GLY A 657 9.29 10.61 19.57
N ILE A 658 10.01 11.60 20.11
CA ILE A 658 10.59 11.63 21.45
C ILE A 658 9.65 12.39 22.37
N GLU A 659 9.15 11.71 23.39
CA GLU A 659 8.23 12.19 24.42
C GLU A 659 8.90 12.12 25.80
N VAL A 660 8.51 13.01 26.71
CA VAL A 660 8.94 13.00 28.11
C VAL A 660 7.70 13.01 29.00
N GLU A 661 7.63 12.05 29.92
CA GLU A 661 6.62 12.01 30.97
C GLU A 661 7.05 11.19 32.19
N LYS A 662 6.42 11.44 33.35
CA LYS A 662 6.53 10.62 34.57
C LYS A 662 7.96 10.26 35.03
N GLY A 663 8.96 11.10 34.74
CA GLY A 663 10.38 10.89 35.07
C GLY A 663 11.17 10.11 34.03
N LYS A 664 10.69 10.06 32.78
CA LYS A 664 11.27 9.30 31.67
C LYS A 664 11.30 10.09 30.37
N VAL A 665 12.19 9.66 29.47
CA VAL A 665 12.03 9.81 28.03
C VAL A 665 11.48 8.51 27.45
N GLU A 666 10.51 8.60 26.55
CA GLU A 666 9.94 7.50 25.78
C GLU A 666 10.02 7.83 24.28
N TYR A 667 10.21 6.82 23.42
CA TYR A 667 10.16 7.02 21.96
C TYR A 667 8.97 6.26 21.38
N TRP A 668 7.95 6.97 20.94
CA TRP A 668 6.75 6.34 20.36
C TRP A 668 6.99 6.08 18.88
N PHE A 669 6.76 4.84 18.43
CA PHE A 669 6.93 4.45 17.03
C PHE A 669 5.68 3.70 16.53
N ASN A 670 4.90 4.33 15.64
CA ASN A 670 3.63 3.79 15.14
C ASN A 670 3.84 2.86 13.93
N ALA A 671 4.37 1.66 14.19
CA ALA A 671 4.50 0.62 13.17
C ALA A 671 3.12 0.12 12.70
N SER A 672 3.03 -0.34 11.44
CA SER A 672 1.76 -0.77 10.82
C SER A 672 1.10 -1.99 11.49
N GLY A 673 1.87 -2.83 12.19
CA GLY A 673 1.39 -3.91 13.04
C GLY A 673 1.14 -3.53 14.51
N GLY A 674 1.23 -2.24 14.87
CA GLY A 674 0.96 -1.70 16.21
C GLY A 674 2.11 -0.89 16.80
N ARG A 675 1.79 0.11 17.61
CA ARG A 675 2.77 1.01 18.25
C ARG A 675 3.68 0.27 19.23
N VAL A 676 4.98 0.63 19.22
CA VAL A 676 5.93 0.29 20.27
C VAL A 676 6.51 1.55 20.91
N THR A 677 6.86 1.46 22.19
CA THR A 677 7.37 2.59 22.97
C THR A 677 8.49 2.13 23.92
N PRO A 678 9.77 2.08 23.50
CA PRO A 678 10.90 1.95 24.43
C PRO A 678 11.05 3.18 25.34
N SER A 679 11.56 3.00 26.57
CA SER A 679 11.58 4.05 27.60
C SER A 679 12.81 4.01 28.51
N ALA A 680 13.33 5.17 28.91
CA ALA A 680 14.46 5.32 29.83
C ALA A 680 14.20 6.43 30.87
N SER A 681 14.76 6.33 32.08
CA SER A 681 14.61 7.36 33.12
C SER A 681 15.58 8.53 32.90
N ILE A 682 15.12 9.77 33.12
CA ILE A 682 15.94 11.00 33.01
C ILE A 682 15.69 11.95 34.18
N ALA A 683 16.60 12.89 34.41
CA ALA A 683 16.45 13.98 35.36
C ALA A 683 15.97 15.27 34.69
N ALA A 684 15.37 16.17 35.48
CA ALA A 684 15.18 17.57 35.08
C ALA A 684 16.47 18.38 35.29
N ASP A 685 16.59 19.52 34.61
CA ASP A 685 17.73 20.45 34.65
C ASP A 685 19.11 19.89 34.18
N GLU A 686 19.17 18.62 33.77
CA GLU A 686 20.34 18.00 33.13
C GLU A 686 20.23 18.03 31.59
N TRP A 687 21.34 18.19 30.89
CA TRP A 687 21.43 18.00 29.44
C TRP A 687 21.48 16.50 29.11
N VAL A 688 20.59 16.04 28.25
CA VAL A 688 20.43 14.63 27.87
C VAL A 688 20.45 14.50 26.35
N HIS A 689 21.36 13.66 25.86
CA HIS A 689 21.37 13.19 24.47
C HIS A 689 20.49 11.95 24.36
N VAL A 690 19.57 11.95 23.41
CA VAL A 690 18.66 10.83 23.14
C VAL A 690 18.71 10.49 21.66
N MET A 691 18.93 9.21 21.36
CA MET A 691 18.88 8.69 19.99
C MET A 691 17.99 7.46 19.95
N ALA A 692 17.05 7.42 19.02
CA ALA A 692 16.14 6.30 18.81
C ALA A 692 16.28 5.76 17.39
N THR A 693 16.61 4.48 17.25
CA THR A 693 16.88 3.84 15.96
C THR A 693 15.82 2.78 15.64
N PHE A 694 15.40 2.70 14.38
CA PHE A 694 14.53 1.65 13.85
C PHE A 694 15.19 0.95 12.65
N GLY A 695 15.27 -0.37 12.69
CA GLY A 695 15.71 -1.19 11.58
C GLY A 695 15.52 -2.68 11.84
N GLY A 696 15.36 -3.49 10.79
CA GLY A 696 15.24 -4.95 10.91
C GLY A 696 14.09 -5.45 11.80
N GLY A 697 13.01 -4.67 11.93
CA GLY A 697 11.88 -5.00 12.83
C GLY A 697 12.14 -4.71 14.32
N LYS A 698 13.16 -3.90 14.65
CA LYS A 698 13.51 -3.53 16.03
C LYS A 698 13.64 -2.02 16.19
N VAL A 699 13.04 -1.48 17.25
CA VAL A 699 13.23 -0.10 17.72
C VAL A 699 14.12 -0.12 18.97
N SER A 700 15.16 0.71 19.02
CA SER A 700 16.12 0.78 20.13
C SER A 700 16.28 2.23 20.60
N LEU A 701 16.28 2.45 21.92
CA LEU A 701 16.43 3.77 22.54
C LEU A 701 17.78 3.85 23.26
N TYR A 702 18.58 4.83 22.90
CA TYR A 702 19.86 5.18 23.50
C TYR A 702 19.75 6.51 24.25
N VAL A 703 20.39 6.59 25.41
CA VAL A 703 20.50 7.81 26.22
C VAL A 703 21.97 8.02 26.57
N ASN A 704 22.50 9.21 26.31
CA ASN A 704 23.91 9.57 26.54
C ASN A 704 24.87 8.50 25.97
N GLY A 705 24.64 8.11 24.70
CA GLY A 705 25.41 7.11 23.96
C GLY A 705 25.22 5.65 24.40
N GLN A 706 24.38 5.35 25.39
CA GLN A 706 24.19 3.99 25.92
C GLN A 706 22.80 3.43 25.64
N LEU A 707 22.72 2.16 25.22
CA LEU A 707 21.44 1.48 24.98
C LEU A 707 20.65 1.31 26.28
N ALA A 708 19.46 1.91 26.35
CA ALA A 708 18.62 1.94 27.55
C ALA A 708 17.43 0.96 27.49
N ASP A 709 16.73 0.87 26.35
CA ASP A 709 15.61 -0.06 26.12
C ASP A 709 15.51 -0.42 24.63
N SER A 710 14.88 -1.55 24.28
CA SER A 710 14.58 -1.87 22.88
C SER A 710 13.44 -2.87 22.73
N LYS A 711 12.61 -2.70 21.70
CA LYS A 711 11.35 -3.43 21.49
C LYS A 711 11.19 -3.82 20.01
N ASN A 712 10.62 -4.99 19.76
CA ASN A 712 10.38 -5.48 18.39
C ASN A 712 9.11 -4.82 17.83
N ALA A 713 9.21 -4.24 16.63
CA ALA A 713 8.10 -3.65 15.89
C ALA A 713 7.67 -4.60 14.75
N SER A 714 6.37 -4.62 14.45
CA SER A 714 5.82 -5.40 13.34
C SER A 714 5.49 -4.45 12.18
N GLY A 715 6.22 -4.58 11.07
CA GLY A 715 6.08 -3.72 9.89
C GLY A 715 6.76 -2.36 10.01
N ASN A 716 6.61 -1.57 8.94
CA ASN A 716 7.21 -0.23 8.76
C ASN A 716 6.45 0.85 9.54
N MET A 717 7.04 2.03 9.68
CA MET A 717 6.38 3.22 10.23
C MET A 717 5.15 3.61 9.38
N THR A 718 4.05 3.95 10.04
CA THR A 718 2.86 4.51 9.37
C THR A 718 3.10 5.99 9.06
N VAL A 719 2.89 6.44 7.82
CA VAL A 719 3.05 7.87 7.45
C VAL A 719 1.90 8.70 8.03
N PRO A 720 2.17 9.82 8.74
CA PRO A 720 1.14 10.71 9.25
C PRO A 720 0.53 11.60 8.16
N SER A 721 -0.75 11.94 8.32
CA SER A 721 -1.51 12.76 7.37
C SER A 721 -1.16 14.25 7.37
N HIS A 722 -0.45 14.71 8.40
CA HIS A 722 0.18 16.02 8.47
C HIS A 722 1.69 15.76 8.64
N THR A 723 2.50 16.27 7.72
CA THR A 723 3.89 15.81 7.54
C THR A 723 4.93 16.64 8.27
N ARG A 724 4.56 17.79 8.85
CA ARG A 724 5.48 18.66 9.60
C ARG A 724 5.98 17.95 10.86
N TYR A 725 7.30 17.93 11.04
CA TYR A 725 7.96 17.34 12.22
C TYR A 725 8.30 18.49 13.19
N LEU A 726 7.88 18.39 14.45
CA LEU A 726 8.00 19.47 15.43
C LEU A 726 9.13 19.25 16.42
N VAL A 727 9.75 20.34 16.83
CA VAL A 727 10.70 20.46 17.94
C VAL A 727 10.00 21.23 19.07
N GLY A 728 9.91 20.64 20.25
CA GLY A 728 9.24 21.20 21.43
C GLY A 728 7.70 21.07 21.48
N SER A 729 7.09 20.31 20.55
CA SER A 729 5.66 19.96 20.55
C SER A 729 5.39 18.72 19.68
N ASP A 730 4.12 18.38 19.45
CA ASP A 730 3.62 17.36 18.50
C ASP A 730 2.59 17.97 17.53
N MET A 731 2.25 17.24 16.47
CA MET A 731 1.37 17.67 15.39
C MET A 731 -0.10 17.30 15.63
N ALA A 732 -0.93 18.28 16.02
CA ALA A 732 -2.37 18.07 16.14
C ALA A 732 -3.02 17.77 14.78
N SER A 733 -4.18 17.11 14.82
CA SER A 733 -4.94 16.66 13.64
C SER A 733 -5.57 17.80 12.79
N ASN A 734 -5.12 19.04 12.98
CA ASN A 734 -5.53 20.24 12.27
C ASN A 734 -4.34 20.97 11.59
N GLY A 735 -3.11 20.47 11.70
CA GLY A 735 -1.90 21.09 11.14
C GLY A 735 -1.25 22.18 12.00
N GLU A 736 -1.68 22.34 13.26
CA GLU A 736 -1.08 23.24 14.25
C GLU A 736 -0.45 22.47 15.41
N ALA A 737 0.44 23.09 16.18
CA ALA A 737 1.09 22.45 17.33
C ALA A 737 0.07 22.06 18.41
N GLU A 738 0.15 20.83 18.94
CA GLU A 738 -0.77 20.34 19.95
C GLU A 738 -0.43 20.95 21.33
N ALA A 739 -1.23 21.92 21.74
CA ALA A 739 -1.06 22.66 22.99
C ALA A 739 -1.02 21.76 24.25
N THR A 740 -1.57 20.55 24.18
CA THR A 740 -1.49 19.53 25.24
C THR A 740 -0.05 19.02 25.43
N TYR A 741 0.69 18.79 24.35
CA TYR A 741 2.02 18.16 24.35
C TYR A 741 3.19 19.15 24.21
N ASN A 742 2.94 20.46 24.26
CA ASN A 742 3.99 21.48 24.28
C ASN A 742 4.98 21.26 25.45
N CYS A 743 6.28 21.30 25.15
CA CYS A 743 7.33 21.41 26.16
C CYS A 743 7.14 22.65 27.04
N LYS A 744 7.40 22.55 28.34
CA LYS A 744 7.12 23.66 29.28
C LYS A 744 8.18 24.76 29.17
N ALA A 745 7.77 25.99 29.48
CA ALA A 745 8.59 27.18 29.32
C ALA A 745 9.95 27.07 30.04
N GLY A 746 11.05 27.29 29.33
CA GLY A 746 12.41 27.10 29.84
C GLY A 746 13.07 25.77 29.49
N THR A 747 12.35 24.79 28.91
CA THR A 747 12.99 23.62 28.30
C THR A 747 13.90 24.07 27.14
N ARG A 748 15.13 23.57 27.11
CA ARG A 748 16.15 23.93 26.12
C ARG A 748 16.45 22.77 25.18
N ILE A 749 16.64 23.06 23.90
CA ILE A 749 16.94 22.09 22.84
C ILE A 749 18.10 22.62 22.01
N ALA A 750 19.17 21.82 21.85
CA ALA A 750 20.40 22.22 21.19
C ALA A 750 20.51 21.70 19.76
N LEU A 751 20.06 20.47 19.50
CA LEU A 751 19.96 19.91 18.15
C LEU A 751 18.81 18.90 18.06
N ALA A 752 18.29 18.70 16.85
CA ALA A 752 17.34 17.67 16.49
C ALA A 752 17.63 17.17 15.06
N ARG A 753 17.77 15.86 14.86
CA ARG A 753 18.11 15.26 13.56
C ARG A 753 17.29 14.02 13.25
N LEU A 754 17.05 13.78 11.96
CA LEU A 754 16.33 12.61 11.45
C LEU A 754 17.09 12.01 10.26
N TYR A 755 17.50 10.75 10.37
CA TYR A 755 18.28 10.03 9.36
C TYR A 755 17.48 8.87 8.73
N PRO A 756 17.62 8.57 7.42
CA PRO A 756 16.91 7.48 6.74
C PRO A 756 17.62 6.11 6.87
N ARG A 757 18.28 5.87 8.01
CA ARG A 757 19.05 4.67 8.29
C ARG A 757 19.06 4.35 9.78
N CYS A 758 19.10 3.06 10.12
CA CYS A 758 19.30 2.60 11.50
C CYS A 758 20.78 2.77 11.89
N PHE A 759 21.07 3.56 12.92
CA PHE A 759 22.41 3.67 13.48
C PHE A 759 22.75 2.44 14.34
N SER A 760 24.04 2.08 14.35
CA SER A 760 24.64 1.12 15.28
C SER A 760 24.80 1.71 16.70
N ALA A 761 25.15 0.86 17.68
CA ALA A 761 25.42 1.32 19.05
C ALA A 761 26.72 2.16 19.12
N GLU A 762 27.68 1.82 18.26
CA GLU A 762 28.94 2.52 18.08
C GLU A 762 28.73 3.92 17.50
N GLU A 763 27.84 4.07 16.51
CA GLU A 763 27.45 5.37 15.97
C GLU A 763 26.63 6.20 16.96
N ALA A 764 25.73 5.59 17.73
CA ALA A 764 24.98 6.28 18.79
C ALA A 764 25.90 6.83 19.90
N ALA A 765 26.97 6.08 20.23
CA ALA A 765 28.01 6.56 21.14
C ALA A 765 28.87 7.67 20.52
N ALA A 766 29.26 7.55 19.24
CA ALA A 766 30.03 8.57 18.53
C ALA A 766 29.26 9.90 18.40
N ALA A 767 27.97 9.83 18.08
CA ALA A 767 27.08 10.99 18.01
C ALA A 767 26.95 11.70 19.37
N TYR A 768 26.86 10.95 20.47
CA TYR A 768 26.88 11.52 21.82
C TYR A 768 28.21 12.25 22.16
N GLU A 769 29.36 11.72 21.74
CA GLU A 769 30.62 12.44 21.96
C GLU A 769 30.71 13.70 21.07
N ALA A 770 30.25 13.63 19.82
CA ALA A 770 30.15 14.78 18.92
C ALA A 770 29.18 15.87 19.42
N SER A 771 28.15 15.49 20.18
CA SER A 771 27.17 16.44 20.74
C SER A 771 27.75 17.34 21.85
N LYS A 772 28.95 17.05 22.36
CA LYS A 772 29.63 17.78 23.46
C LYS A 772 30.65 18.81 22.98
N VAL A 773 31.00 18.80 21.70
CA VAL A 773 31.91 19.78 21.09
C VAL A 773 31.13 20.79 20.26
N MET A 774 31.74 21.94 19.99
CA MET A 774 31.18 22.94 19.08
C MET A 774 30.88 22.30 17.72
N PRO A 775 29.76 22.64 17.05
CA PRO A 775 29.64 22.37 15.63
C PRO A 775 30.76 23.12 14.88
N SER A 776 31.45 22.43 13.97
CA SER A 776 32.34 23.08 13.00
C SER A 776 31.52 23.98 12.07
N GLU A 777 32.00 25.18 11.73
CA GLU A 777 31.47 25.89 10.56
C GLU A 777 31.65 25.01 9.31
N GLU A 778 30.66 24.98 8.42
CA GLU A 778 30.83 24.29 7.14
C GLU A 778 31.95 24.95 6.32
N THR A 779 33.03 24.21 6.11
CA THR A 779 34.12 24.61 5.23
C THR A 779 33.90 24.12 3.80
N GLY A 780 33.74 25.05 2.87
CA GLY A 780 33.62 24.77 1.45
C GLY A 780 34.95 24.78 0.69
N THR A 781 34.82 24.62 -0.62
CA THR A 781 35.87 24.90 -1.61
C THR A 781 35.48 26.12 -2.43
N VAL A 782 36.32 27.15 -2.44
CA VAL A 782 36.10 28.41 -3.15
C VAL A 782 37.11 28.52 -4.28
N THR A 783 36.63 28.71 -5.51
CA THR A 783 37.45 29.00 -6.69
C THR A 783 37.26 30.45 -7.10
N ASP A 784 38.35 31.18 -7.31
CA ASP A 784 38.32 32.49 -7.95
C ASP A 784 38.23 32.31 -9.48
N GLU A 785 37.10 32.70 -10.08
CA GLU A 785 36.84 32.53 -11.52
C GLU A 785 37.81 33.31 -12.43
N ALA A 786 38.49 34.35 -11.91
CA ALA A 786 39.35 35.22 -12.70
C ALA A 786 40.78 34.68 -12.86
N THR A 787 41.29 34.00 -11.82
CA THR A 787 42.64 33.42 -11.78
C THR A 787 42.65 31.90 -11.90
N GLY A 788 41.56 31.22 -11.52
CA GLY A 788 41.47 29.76 -11.43
C GLY A 788 42.02 29.17 -10.13
N VAL A 789 42.54 29.99 -9.21
CA VAL A 789 43.00 29.54 -7.89
C VAL A 789 41.83 29.00 -7.08
N THR A 790 42.02 27.83 -6.47
CA THR A 790 41.01 27.12 -5.69
C THR A 790 41.52 26.86 -4.28
N VAL A 791 40.71 27.14 -3.26
CA VAL A 791 41.04 26.96 -1.85
C VAL A 791 39.93 26.15 -1.17
N ALA A 792 40.29 25.00 -0.60
CA ALA A 792 39.41 24.15 0.21
C ALA A 792 39.75 24.30 1.70
N GLY A 793 38.71 24.23 2.56
CA GLY A 793 38.80 24.54 3.98
C GLY A 793 38.28 25.95 4.34
N VAL A 794 37.58 26.63 3.42
CA VAL A 794 37.09 28.00 3.62
C VAL A 794 35.71 27.98 4.28
N ALA A 795 35.59 28.52 5.49
CA ALA A 795 34.31 28.63 6.20
C ALA A 795 33.27 29.43 5.39
N SER A 796 32.01 29.02 5.43
CA SER A 796 30.89 29.65 4.70
C SER A 796 30.64 31.13 5.08
N SER A 797 31.15 31.58 6.22
CA SER A 797 31.16 32.98 6.68
C SER A 797 32.26 33.86 6.07
N GLN A 798 33.20 33.26 5.33
CA GLN A 798 34.37 33.91 4.74
C GLN A 798 34.27 34.00 3.21
N SER A 799 35.09 34.86 2.61
CA SER A 799 35.19 35.03 1.15
C SER A 799 36.64 35.14 0.70
N LEU A 800 36.93 34.66 -0.51
CA LEU A 800 38.28 34.62 -1.07
C LEU A 800 38.55 35.85 -1.94
N VAL A 801 39.76 36.41 -1.83
CA VAL A 801 40.30 37.42 -2.74
C VAL A 801 41.64 36.90 -3.28
N VAL A 802 41.77 36.83 -4.60
CA VAL A 802 43.00 36.41 -5.29
C VAL A 802 43.45 37.51 -6.24
N VAL A 803 44.76 37.74 -6.33
CA VAL A 803 45.37 38.63 -7.32
C VAL A 803 46.50 37.88 -8.03
N ASP A 804 46.35 37.65 -9.34
CA ASP A 804 47.46 37.21 -10.19
C ASP A 804 48.55 38.30 -10.20
N THR A 805 49.72 37.93 -9.69
CA THR A 805 50.91 38.76 -9.58
C THR A 805 52.05 38.26 -10.49
N SER A 806 51.79 37.32 -11.40
CA SER A 806 52.77 36.74 -12.34
C SER A 806 53.47 37.76 -13.25
N ALA A 807 52.82 38.90 -13.51
CA ALA A 807 53.42 40.01 -14.26
C ALA A 807 54.30 40.95 -13.40
N SER A 808 54.30 40.80 -12.08
CA SER A 808 55.05 41.62 -11.10
C SER A 808 55.21 40.85 -9.76
N PRO A 809 55.98 39.74 -9.72
CA PRO A 809 56.21 38.98 -8.49
C PRO A 809 56.93 39.82 -7.44
N LYS A 810 56.76 39.48 -6.15
CA LYS A 810 57.45 40.18 -5.05
C LYS A 810 58.78 39.54 -4.64
N ALA A 811 59.01 38.27 -4.98
CA ALA A 811 60.27 37.57 -4.67
C ALA A 811 61.41 37.93 -5.66
N GLU A 812 62.63 38.02 -5.14
CA GLU A 812 63.85 37.99 -5.97
C GLU A 812 64.19 36.52 -6.30
N LEU A 813 64.33 36.21 -7.59
CA LEU A 813 64.64 34.85 -8.09
C LEU A 813 66.16 34.70 -8.30
N ALA A 814 66.66 33.47 -8.19
CA ALA A 814 68.05 33.16 -8.53
C ALA A 814 68.28 33.22 -10.06
N GLU A 815 69.55 33.42 -10.46
CA GLU A 815 69.94 33.71 -11.86
C GLU A 815 69.51 32.63 -12.88
N ASN A 816 69.29 31.38 -12.44
CA ASN A 816 68.89 30.24 -13.27
C ASN A 816 67.46 29.72 -12.98
N ASP A 817 66.69 30.42 -12.12
CA ASP A 817 65.36 30.02 -11.68
C ASP A 817 64.26 30.74 -12.48
N LYS A 818 63.16 30.03 -12.77
CA LYS A 818 62.08 30.52 -13.65
C LYS A 818 60.73 30.47 -12.94
N LEU A 819 60.12 31.65 -12.75
CA LEU A 819 58.72 31.77 -12.32
C LEU A 819 57.77 31.14 -13.36
N ILE A 820 56.77 30.43 -12.86
CA ILE A 820 55.73 29.76 -13.63
C ILE A 820 54.37 30.46 -13.40
N ALA A 821 54.05 30.78 -12.15
CA ALA A 821 52.89 31.58 -11.75
C ALA A 821 53.13 32.23 -10.37
N SER A 822 52.40 33.30 -10.04
CA SER A 822 52.49 34.04 -8.78
C SER A 822 51.10 34.55 -8.40
N PHE A 823 50.62 34.22 -7.20
CA PHE A 823 49.29 34.62 -6.73
C PHE A 823 49.35 35.19 -5.31
N ASP A 824 48.75 36.36 -5.10
CA ASP A 824 48.53 36.93 -3.77
C ASP A 824 47.12 36.50 -3.31
N VAL A 825 47.03 35.70 -2.25
CA VAL A 825 45.77 35.08 -1.80
C VAL A 825 45.42 35.62 -0.40
N THR A 826 44.15 35.98 -0.18
CA THR A 826 43.67 36.53 1.09
C THR A 826 42.25 36.06 1.38
N LEU A 827 41.97 35.62 2.61
CA LEU A 827 40.62 35.40 3.11
C LEU A 827 40.07 36.66 3.77
N LYS A 828 38.78 36.91 3.57
CA LYS A 828 38.04 38.04 4.12
C LYS A 828 36.88 37.55 4.96
N ALA A 829 36.73 38.12 6.16
CA ALA A 829 35.53 37.93 6.98
C ALA A 829 34.33 38.68 6.36
N SER A 830 33.12 38.39 6.87
CA SER A 830 31.87 39.02 6.42
C SER A 830 31.79 40.54 6.63
N ASP A 831 32.69 41.13 7.45
CA ASP A 831 32.85 42.58 7.63
C ASP A 831 33.89 43.22 6.67
N GLY A 832 34.58 42.41 5.86
CA GLY A 832 35.61 42.82 4.90
C GLY A 832 37.04 42.92 5.46
N GLN A 833 37.28 42.59 6.73
CA GLN A 833 38.64 42.50 7.30
C GLN A 833 39.37 41.22 6.86
N ASP A 834 40.70 41.21 7.01
CA ASP A 834 41.51 40.00 6.80
C ASP A 834 41.15 38.93 7.82
N ALA A 835 40.68 37.77 7.34
CA ALA A 835 40.44 36.59 8.16
C ALA A 835 41.70 35.71 8.24
N GLN A 836 41.73 34.80 9.21
CA GLN A 836 42.67 33.67 9.21
C GLN A 836 41.88 32.37 8.98
N PRO A 837 42.52 31.31 8.47
CA PRO A 837 41.88 30.00 8.36
C PRO A 837 41.46 29.48 9.73
N ILE A 838 40.33 28.77 9.79
CA ILE A 838 39.89 28.06 11.01
C ILE A 838 40.51 26.65 11.11
N GLU A 839 40.85 26.06 9.97
CA GLU A 839 41.63 24.81 9.82
C GLU A 839 42.68 24.99 8.71
N PRO A 840 43.73 24.13 8.64
CA PRO A 840 44.75 24.21 7.58
C PRO A 840 44.14 24.00 6.19
N LEU A 841 44.47 24.88 5.24
CA LEU A 841 43.84 24.90 3.92
C LEU A 841 44.53 23.97 2.91
N THR A 842 43.76 23.52 1.91
CA THR A 842 44.33 22.95 0.68
C THR A 842 44.18 23.96 -0.46
N ILE A 843 45.25 24.26 -1.17
CA ILE A 843 45.29 25.31 -2.20
C ILE A 843 45.78 24.71 -3.52
N THR A 844 44.96 24.84 -4.58
CA THR A 844 45.35 24.51 -5.96
C THR A 844 45.58 25.79 -6.75
N LEU A 845 46.79 25.92 -7.28
CA LEU A 845 47.26 27.03 -8.10
C LEU A 845 47.36 26.57 -9.56
N PRO A 846 46.73 27.25 -10.53
CA PRO A 846 46.89 26.92 -11.95
C PRO A 846 48.26 27.40 -12.48
N VAL A 847 48.80 26.66 -13.44
CA VAL A 847 50.09 26.96 -14.10
C VAL A 847 49.98 26.87 -15.62
N ALA A 848 50.99 27.36 -16.34
CA ALA A 848 50.99 27.39 -17.79
C ALA A 848 51.00 25.98 -18.41
N ALA A 849 50.01 25.69 -19.28
CA ALA A 849 49.72 24.34 -19.73
C ALA A 849 50.86 23.64 -20.49
N GLY A 850 50.98 22.32 -20.27
CA GLY A 850 52.05 21.50 -20.84
C GLY A 850 53.38 21.59 -20.08
N TRP A 851 53.34 21.94 -18.80
CA TRP A 851 54.50 21.92 -17.90
C TRP A 851 54.78 20.49 -17.38
N SER A 852 56.06 20.18 -17.10
CA SER A 852 56.51 18.85 -16.66
C SER A 852 56.90 18.86 -15.18
N GLY A 853 56.14 18.11 -14.36
CA GLY A 853 56.13 18.23 -12.90
C GLY A 853 57.41 17.90 -12.11
N GLU A 854 58.45 17.36 -12.75
CA GLU A 854 59.56 16.68 -12.05
C GLU A 854 60.58 17.62 -11.36
N LEU A 855 60.46 18.97 -11.50
CA LEU A 855 61.46 19.95 -11.05
C LEU A 855 60.90 21.27 -10.47
N ALA A 856 59.64 21.33 -9.99
CA ALA A 856 59.14 22.52 -9.29
C ALA A 856 59.34 22.49 -7.77
N GLU A 857 59.52 23.69 -7.22
CA GLU A 857 59.31 24.01 -5.81
C GLU A 857 58.34 25.21 -5.74
N VAL A 858 57.46 25.24 -4.74
CA VAL A 858 56.60 26.41 -4.48
C VAL A 858 57.16 27.16 -3.28
N PHE A 859 57.40 28.45 -3.48
CA PHE A 859 57.86 29.37 -2.45
C PHE A 859 56.67 30.20 -1.99
N VAL A 860 56.44 30.23 -0.68
CA VAL A 860 55.53 31.21 -0.09
C VAL A 860 56.36 32.42 0.29
N ALA A 861 56.12 33.54 -0.38
CA ALA A 861 56.76 34.81 -0.07
C ALA A 861 55.97 35.50 1.03
N HIS A 862 56.53 35.52 2.25
CA HIS A 862 55.93 36.21 3.37
C HIS A 862 56.22 37.72 3.32
N ALA A 863 55.34 38.50 3.95
CA ALA A 863 55.59 39.93 4.11
C ALA A 863 56.90 40.17 4.88
N GLN A 864 57.73 41.08 4.37
CA GLN A 864 59.10 41.43 4.80
C GLN A 864 60.25 40.64 4.14
N GLY A 865 59.96 39.66 3.26
CA GLY A 865 60.96 39.07 2.36
C GLY A 865 61.62 37.77 2.84
N ASP A 866 61.16 37.22 3.96
CA ASP A 866 61.39 35.81 4.29
C ASP A 866 60.53 34.92 3.38
N SER A 867 61.05 33.77 2.96
CA SER A 867 60.30 32.78 2.18
C SER A 867 60.45 31.37 2.73
N GLU A 868 59.37 30.59 2.64
CA GLU A 868 59.32 29.18 3.02
C GLU A 868 59.00 28.32 1.78
N THR A 869 59.63 27.15 1.67
CA THR A 869 59.33 26.17 0.62
C THR A 869 58.27 25.20 1.13
N LEU A 870 57.04 25.29 0.61
CA LEU A 870 56.00 24.36 0.99
C LEU A 870 56.09 23.05 0.18
N PRO A 871 55.74 21.89 0.79
CA PRO A 871 55.68 20.64 0.08
C PRO A 871 54.55 20.66 -0.95
N ILE A 872 54.88 20.32 -2.20
CA ILE A 872 53.87 20.10 -3.24
C ILE A 872 53.22 18.74 -2.97
N ALA A 873 51.90 18.73 -2.75
CA ALA A 873 51.13 17.51 -2.56
C ALA A 873 50.82 16.82 -3.90
N VAL A 874 50.50 17.61 -4.95
CA VAL A 874 50.28 17.15 -6.33
C VAL A 874 50.83 18.18 -7.32
N ALA A 875 51.54 17.71 -8.35
CA ALA A 875 51.88 18.48 -9.54
C ALA A 875 51.33 17.72 -10.77
N ASP A 876 50.34 18.29 -11.45
CA ASP A 876 49.69 17.67 -12.61
C ASP A 876 49.51 18.70 -13.73
N GLY A 877 50.47 18.70 -14.66
CA GLY A 877 50.46 19.33 -16.00
C GLY A 877 50.21 20.84 -16.07
N ASP A 878 49.01 21.22 -15.65
CA ASP A 878 48.42 22.55 -15.74
C ASP A 878 48.05 23.09 -14.32
N THR A 879 48.31 22.33 -13.24
CA THR A 879 48.07 22.73 -11.83
C THR A 879 49.14 22.26 -10.83
N VAL A 880 49.24 22.95 -9.69
CA VAL A 880 50.02 22.57 -8.51
C VAL A 880 49.17 22.70 -7.26
N THR A 881 49.15 21.68 -6.39
CA THR A 881 48.36 21.66 -5.15
C THR A 881 49.24 21.55 -3.91
N LEU A 882 48.94 22.38 -2.91
CA LEU A 882 49.53 22.46 -1.58
C LEU A 882 48.51 21.97 -0.54
N SER A 883 48.95 21.22 0.45
CA SER A 883 48.14 20.87 1.64
C SER A 883 48.63 21.61 2.88
N ASP A 884 47.86 21.52 3.96
CA ASP A 884 48.26 21.95 5.31
C ASP A 884 48.65 23.44 5.42
N VAL A 885 48.05 24.29 4.58
CA VAL A 885 48.40 25.72 4.49
C VAL A 885 47.73 26.51 5.62
N GLU A 886 48.45 26.66 6.73
CA GLU A 886 48.00 27.42 7.91
C GLU A 886 47.89 28.94 7.67
N ARG A 887 48.54 29.48 6.63
CA ARG A 887 48.66 30.93 6.40
C ARG A 887 48.57 31.31 4.93
N LEU A 888 47.81 32.35 4.64
CA LEU A 888 47.69 32.93 3.29
C LEU A 888 48.60 34.15 3.13
N SER A 889 49.30 34.21 2.00
CA SER A 889 50.11 35.34 1.54
C SER A 889 50.35 35.21 0.02
N GLN A 890 51.53 35.58 -0.48
CA GLN A 890 51.91 35.34 -1.87
C GLN A 890 52.50 33.94 -2.06
N PHE A 891 52.05 33.25 -3.11
CA PHE A 891 52.49 31.92 -3.53
C PHE A 891 53.14 32.02 -4.92
N ASP A 892 54.45 31.79 -4.98
CA ASP A 892 55.27 31.86 -6.18
C ASP A 892 55.71 30.44 -6.61
N VAL A 893 55.22 29.98 -7.76
CA VAL A 893 55.55 28.65 -8.33
C VAL A 893 56.76 28.78 -9.24
N VAL A 894 57.84 28.03 -8.96
CA VAL A 894 59.15 28.22 -9.61
C VAL A 894 59.76 26.89 -10.06
N MET A 895 60.39 26.87 -11.24
CA MET A 895 61.31 25.80 -11.66
C MET A 895 62.77 26.23 -11.46
N ARG A 896 63.61 25.31 -10.96
CA ARG A 896 65.06 25.53 -10.84
C ARG A 896 65.85 25.05 -12.05
N ASN A 897 67.01 25.69 -12.29
CA ASN A 897 68.03 25.28 -13.26
C ASN A 897 67.54 25.07 -14.71
N VAL A 898 67.06 26.14 -15.36
CA VAL A 898 66.75 26.11 -16.80
C VAL A 898 67.97 26.52 -17.63
N ASP A 899 68.80 25.56 -18.05
CA ASP A 899 69.86 25.80 -19.06
C ASP A 899 69.23 26.25 -20.40
N ASP A 900 69.41 27.52 -20.78
CA ASP A 900 68.72 28.17 -21.90
C ASP A 900 69.38 27.90 -23.28
N GLY A 901 69.67 26.63 -23.57
CA GLY A 901 70.48 26.10 -24.67
C GLY A 901 70.46 26.89 -26.00
N SER A 902 71.30 27.92 -26.11
CA SER A 902 71.36 28.85 -27.24
C SER A 902 72.78 29.33 -27.59
N GLY A 903 73.76 28.39 -27.60
CA GLY A 903 75.18 28.65 -27.84
C GLY A 903 75.74 28.08 -29.16
N GLY A 904 75.13 28.42 -30.31
CA GLY A 904 75.51 27.88 -31.62
C GLY A 904 76.50 28.75 -32.41
N ASP A 905 77.81 28.61 -32.15
CA ASP A 905 78.90 29.15 -32.99
C ASP A 905 79.83 28.03 -33.49
N GLY A 906 80.29 28.15 -34.74
CA GLY A 906 81.14 27.14 -35.39
C GLY A 906 82.64 27.49 -35.38
N GLY A 907 83.51 26.51 -35.17
CA GLY A 907 84.97 26.70 -35.19
C GLY A 907 85.74 25.40 -35.43
N ASP A 908 86.51 25.37 -36.51
CA ASP A 908 87.23 24.23 -37.08
C ASP A 908 88.17 23.46 -36.14
N GLY A 909 88.21 22.12 -36.33
CA GLY A 909 89.46 21.39 -36.60
C GLY A 909 90.34 20.93 -35.42
N GLY A 910 90.51 19.61 -35.28
CA GLY A 910 91.53 19.00 -34.43
C GLY A 910 91.56 17.48 -34.53
N ASP A 911 92.62 16.91 -35.13
CA ASP A 911 92.85 15.46 -35.19
C ASP A 911 93.36 14.90 -33.85
N GLY A 912 93.10 13.61 -33.60
CA GLY A 912 94.11 12.73 -33.01
C GLY A 912 93.72 11.88 -31.80
N GLY A 913 94.23 10.65 -31.77
CA GLY A 913 94.65 10.01 -30.51
C GLY A 913 93.85 8.78 -30.04
N ASP A 914 94.14 7.64 -30.65
CA ASP A 914 94.57 6.40 -29.98
C ASP A 914 93.95 5.99 -28.61
N GLY A 915 93.17 4.91 -28.64
CA GLY A 915 93.68 3.59 -28.19
C GLY A 915 93.77 3.29 -26.68
N GLY A 916 93.23 2.13 -26.28
CA GLY A 916 93.36 1.59 -24.93
C GLY A 916 92.65 0.25 -24.77
N ASP A 917 93.36 -0.86 -24.97
CA ASP A 917 92.79 -2.22 -24.95
C ASP A 917 92.65 -2.83 -23.53
N GLY A 918 91.59 -3.64 -23.37
CA GLY A 918 91.69 -4.98 -22.77
C GLY A 918 91.65 -5.12 -21.23
N GLY A 919 91.13 -6.27 -20.76
CA GLY A 919 91.11 -6.61 -19.33
C GLY A 919 90.11 -7.69 -18.89
N ASP A 920 90.10 -8.88 -19.51
CA ASP A 920 89.31 -10.03 -19.01
C ASP A 920 89.76 -10.50 -17.61
N GLY A 921 88.85 -11.06 -16.78
CA GLY A 921 89.14 -11.27 -15.35
C GLY A 921 88.49 -12.41 -14.54
N GLY A 922 87.60 -13.25 -15.09
CA GLY A 922 87.37 -14.65 -14.64
C GLY A 922 86.63 -14.99 -13.32
N GLY A 923 85.49 -15.68 -13.46
CA GLY A 923 85.07 -16.85 -12.66
C GLY A 923 84.34 -16.65 -11.30
N ASP A 924 83.66 -17.65 -10.74
CA ASP A 924 83.23 -18.94 -11.32
C ASP A 924 82.20 -19.70 -10.44
N GLY A 925 81.38 -20.58 -11.06
CA GLY A 925 80.74 -21.75 -10.42
C GLY A 925 79.25 -21.68 -10.06
N GLY A 926 78.46 -22.74 -10.36
CA GLY A 926 77.09 -22.89 -9.83
C GLY A 926 76.07 -23.86 -10.49
N ASP A 927 76.46 -24.63 -11.50
CA ASP A 927 75.69 -25.64 -12.30
C ASP A 927 74.27 -26.15 -11.91
N GLY A 928 73.43 -26.29 -12.96
CA GLY A 928 72.38 -27.32 -13.12
C GLY A 928 70.92 -26.88 -12.85
N GLY A 929 69.91 -27.18 -13.67
CA GLY A 929 69.78 -28.02 -14.89
C GLY A 929 68.35 -28.62 -14.95
N THR A 930 67.74 -29.10 -16.05
CA THR A 930 68.11 -29.26 -17.47
C THR A 930 66.86 -29.46 -18.35
N GLY A 931 66.90 -29.10 -19.65
CA GLY A 931 66.02 -29.61 -20.71
C GLY A 931 64.81 -28.73 -21.13
N GLY A 932 64.38 -28.70 -22.40
CA GLY A 932 65.01 -29.30 -23.60
C GLY A 932 64.25 -29.14 -24.94
N THR A 933 64.93 -28.57 -25.94
CA THR A 933 64.82 -28.79 -27.42
C THR A 933 63.50 -28.57 -28.21
N GLY A 934 63.61 -27.78 -29.30
CA GLY A 934 62.80 -27.88 -30.54
C GLY A 934 61.83 -26.71 -30.80
N GLY A 935 61.71 -26.13 -32.01
CA GLY A 935 62.40 -26.39 -33.30
C GLY A 935 62.13 -25.28 -34.36
N ASN A 936 62.75 -25.39 -35.55
CA ASN A 936 62.86 -24.31 -36.55
C ASN A 936 61.65 -24.11 -37.50
N GLY A 937 61.46 -22.87 -38.00
CA GLY A 937 60.79 -22.54 -39.28
C GLY A 937 60.14 -21.14 -39.32
N GLY A 938 60.19 -20.34 -40.39
CA GLY A 938 60.92 -20.53 -41.66
C GLY A 938 60.48 -19.59 -42.83
N THR A 939 60.97 -18.33 -42.83
CA THR A 939 61.19 -17.43 -44.02
C THR A 939 60.09 -17.15 -45.08
N GLY A 940 59.82 -15.85 -45.30
CA GLY A 940 59.44 -15.25 -46.62
C GLY A 940 57.95 -15.02 -46.92
N GLY A 941 57.54 -14.03 -47.73
CA GLY A 941 58.31 -12.90 -48.30
C GLY A 941 57.60 -12.09 -49.41
N ASN A 942 57.68 -10.75 -49.31
CA ASN A 942 57.53 -9.67 -50.34
C ASN A 942 56.42 -9.66 -51.42
N GLY A 943 55.76 -8.49 -51.54
CA GLY A 943 55.15 -7.96 -52.79
C GLY A 943 53.74 -7.37 -52.62
N GLY A 944 53.41 -6.13 -53.04
CA GLY A 944 54.23 -5.09 -53.67
C GLY A 944 53.50 -3.73 -53.87
N THR A 945 54.26 -2.73 -54.35
CA THR A 945 53.94 -1.32 -54.71
C THR A 945 52.99 -1.16 -55.92
N ALA A 946 52.36 -0.01 -56.26
CA ALA A 946 52.13 1.31 -55.59
C ALA A 946 51.17 2.22 -56.44
N GLY A 947 50.71 3.34 -55.87
CA GLY A 947 50.27 4.57 -56.59
C GLY A 947 48.78 4.68 -56.99
N SER A 948 48.23 5.88 -57.30
CA SER A 948 48.77 7.25 -57.16
C SER A 948 47.74 8.39 -57.43
N GLY A 949 47.86 9.52 -56.72
CA GLY A 949 47.53 10.89 -57.20
C GLY A 949 46.12 11.49 -56.96
N GLY A 950 46.02 12.82 -56.74
CA GLY A 950 44.73 13.54 -56.86
C GLY A 950 44.42 14.82 -56.04
N THR A 951 45.30 15.84 -55.99
CA THR A 951 44.97 17.25 -55.60
C THR A 951 43.88 17.85 -56.52
N ALA A 952 43.07 18.90 -56.22
CA ALA A 952 42.67 19.72 -55.04
C ALA A 952 41.43 20.59 -55.52
N GLY A 953 40.84 21.63 -54.88
CA GLY A 953 41.06 22.45 -53.67
C GLY A 953 40.22 23.77 -53.75
N SER A 954 40.31 24.66 -52.73
CA SER A 954 39.62 25.99 -52.61
C SER A 954 38.10 25.99 -52.31
N GLY A 955 37.52 26.91 -51.50
CA GLY A 955 38.12 27.94 -50.63
C GLY A 955 37.14 29.04 -50.16
N SER A 956 37.41 29.67 -48.98
CA SER A 956 36.71 30.80 -48.33
C SER A 956 35.27 30.58 -47.77
N GLY A 957 34.84 31.23 -46.67
CA GLY A 957 35.62 31.97 -45.67
C GLY A 957 34.80 32.82 -44.67
N GLY A 958 35.17 32.77 -43.37
CA GLY A 958 34.79 33.73 -42.30
C GLY A 958 33.35 33.67 -41.74
N LYS A 959 32.97 34.42 -40.67
CA LYS A 959 33.72 34.85 -39.46
C LYS A 959 32.73 35.50 -38.44
N THR A 960 32.89 35.20 -37.14
CA THR A 960 32.53 36.03 -35.95
C THR A 960 31.07 36.18 -35.43
N LEU A 961 31.00 36.31 -34.09
CA LEU A 961 30.03 36.98 -33.20
C LEU A 961 28.88 36.19 -32.52
N THR A 962 28.96 36.17 -31.18
CA THR A 962 27.89 35.96 -30.18
C THR A 962 27.07 37.23 -29.95
N PRO A 963 25.93 37.13 -29.23
CA PRO A 963 25.83 37.91 -27.98
C PRO A 963 25.18 37.17 -26.80
N LEU A 964 25.34 37.72 -25.60
CA LEU A 964 24.62 37.33 -24.37
C LEU A 964 23.15 37.82 -24.39
N VAL A 965 22.28 37.14 -23.64
CA VAL A 965 21.17 37.76 -22.90
C VAL A 965 21.13 37.14 -21.49
N LYS A 966 20.72 37.89 -20.47
CA LYS A 966 20.73 37.52 -19.04
C LYS A 966 19.33 37.76 -18.43
N THR A 967 19.02 37.06 -17.32
CA THR A 967 17.99 37.38 -16.28
C THR A 967 16.51 37.52 -16.69
N GLY A 968 15.55 37.04 -15.86
CA GLY A 968 14.13 37.36 -16.13
C GLY A 968 12.97 36.71 -15.35
N ASP A 969 13.13 36.30 -14.09
CA ASP A 969 12.15 36.45 -12.98
C ASP A 969 10.65 35.98 -13.03
N GLN A 970 10.16 35.60 -11.82
CA GLN A 970 8.75 35.62 -11.32
C GLN A 970 7.59 34.81 -11.98
N SER A 971 7.28 33.66 -11.36
CA SER A 971 5.91 33.23 -10.92
C SER A 971 4.79 32.88 -11.93
N TRP A 972 3.87 31.99 -11.54
CA TRP A 972 2.45 32.33 -11.26
C TRP A 972 1.68 31.13 -10.68
N LEU A 973 0.85 31.36 -9.66
CA LEU A 973 -0.09 30.39 -9.10
C LEU A 973 -1.41 30.37 -9.88
N GLY A 974 -2.18 29.28 -9.75
CA GLY A 974 -3.36 29.01 -10.58
C GLY A 974 -4.59 29.87 -10.28
N ALA A 975 -5.58 29.78 -11.18
CA ALA A 975 -6.93 30.31 -10.99
C ALA A 975 -7.96 29.36 -11.62
N ALA A 976 -8.97 28.95 -10.85
CA ALA A 976 -10.02 28.03 -11.29
C ALA A 976 -11.38 28.75 -11.43
N ALA A 977 -11.84 28.91 -12.68
CA ALA A 977 -13.22 29.19 -13.05
C ALA A 977 -13.41 28.83 -14.54
N GLY A 978 -14.56 28.36 -15.03
CA GLY A 978 -15.84 28.18 -14.34
C GLY A 978 -16.99 28.62 -15.25
N VAL A 979 -17.34 27.82 -16.26
CA VAL A 979 -18.46 28.08 -17.18
C VAL A 979 -19.28 26.81 -17.38
N ALA A 980 -20.60 26.93 -17.31
CA ALA A 980 -21.54 25.87 -17.63
C ALA A 980 -22.47 26.31 -18.76
N GLY A 981 -22.87 25.36 -19.62
CA GLY A 981 -24.24 25.33 -20.13
C GLY A 981 -24.50 25.51 -21.64
N VAL A 982 -24.96 24.39 -22.23
CA VAL A 982 -26.12 24.28 -23.15
C VAL A 982 -25.97 24.73 -24.64
N ALA A 983 -26.63 23.92 -25.50
CA ALA A 983 -27.11 24.17 -26.87
C ALA A 983 -26.17 23.86 -28.06
N GLY A 984 -26.61 22.97 -28.96
CA GLY A 984 -25.89 22.65 -30.20
C GLY A 984 -26.37 21.43 -31.02
N ALA A 985 -27.67 21.10 -31.06
CA ALA A 985 -28.17 19.92 -31.77
C ALA A 985 -28.82 20.26 -33.13
N ALA A 986 -28.25 19.80 -34.25
CA ALA A 986 -28.94 19.67 -35.55
C ALA A 986 -28.19 18.81 -36.59
N ALA A 987 -28.93 17.89 -37.23
CA ALA A 987 -28.85 17.32 -38.58
C ALA A 987 -27.49 17.25 -39.35
N LEU A 988 -26.99 16.09 -39.81
CA LEU A 988 -27.54 15.03 -40.71
C LEU A 988 -27.38 15.34 -42.23
N ALA A 989 -26.99 14.30 -43.00
CA ALA A 989 -26.63 14.25 -44.42
C ALA A 989 -25.19 14.75 -44.75
N ALA A 990 -24.50 14.24 -45.78
CA ALA A 990 -24.97 13.39 -46.89
C ALA A 990 -24.02 12.22 -47.24
N PHE A 991 -24.58 11.27 -47.99
CA PHE A 991 -23.97 10.02 -48.50
C PHE A 991 -23.18 10.29 -49.80
N ALA A 992 -21.97 9.75 -49.99
CA ALA A 992 -21.49 9.19 -51.28
C ALA A 992 -20.04 8.65 -51.27
N ALA A 993 -19.88 7.48 -51.89
CA ALA A 993 -18.76 7.04 -52.72
C ALA A 993 -17.29 7.08 -52.20
N SER A 994 -16.82 5.92 -51.75
CA SER A 994 -15.94 5.10 -52.62
C SER A 994 -16.21 3.60 -52.38
N ARG A 995 -16.32 2.82 -53.46
CA ARG A 995 -16.36 1.35 -53.37
C ARG A 995 -14.94 0.81 -53.48
N GLY A 996 -14.57 -0.11 -52.60
CA GLY A 996 -13.60 -1.17 -52.87
C GLY A 996 -14.34 -2.49 -52.78
N GLU A 997 -14.37 -3.28 -53.86
CA GLU A 997 -15.03 -4.59 -53.88
C GLU A 997 -14.02 -5.68 -53.52
N GLY A 998 -14.40 -6.57 -52.62
CA GLY A 998 -13.59 -7.71 -52.15
C GLY A 998 -14.54 -8.80 -51.65
N THR A 999 -14.43 -9.99 -52.24
CA THR A 999 -15.40 -11.09 -52.13
C THR A 999 -14.83 -12.27 -51.36
N ASP A 1000 -15.69 -12.92 -50.56
CA ASP A 1000 -15.60 -14.31 -50.08
C ASP A 1000 -14.36 -14.64 -49.20
N GLU A 1001 -14.35 -15.62 -48.29
CA GLU A 1001 -14.96 -16.95 -48.30
C GLU A 1001 -15.25 -17.46 -46.87
N GLU A 1002 -15.81 -18.67 -46.70
CA GLU A 1002 -16.20 -19.25 -45.40
C GLU A 1002 -15.03 -19.97 -44.66
N ALA A 1003 -14.91 -19.76 -43.35
CA ALA A 1003 -14.23 -20.66 -42.38
C ALA A 1003 -14.69 -20.40 -40.94
#